data_AF-A0A2N1JEX9-F1
#
_entry.id   AF-A0A2N1JEX9-F1
#
_cell.length_a   1.000
_cell.length_b   1.000
_cell.length_c   1.000
_cell.angle_alpha   90.00
_cell.angle_beta   90.00
_cell.angle_gamma   90.00
#
_symmetry.space_group_name_H-M   'P 1'
#
loop_
_entity.id
_entity.type
_entity.pdbx_description
1 polymer ?
#
loop_
_entity_poly.entity_id
_entity_poly.type
_entity_poly.pdbx_seq_one_letter_code
_entity_poly.pdbx_strand_id
1 'polypeptide(L)'
;MPIVKRKAISPLPLADSLETAKKDGQNPSVFFLAATGEVFLDYDYYHQRIFQCELSGKSSLTYFEAAHSEEQQTLAIQRQFPDPLKVPVLNAVQFQITGRLDNLVDLVVERFKNRFFAEETVFVEIDGARHHGTILNVALCTAKKDPEATAQIPHFLGANLAVSMEEAARLDDPGQYLYTVALADGKASSTEANAEQLSRDRMLFSKSIVRKFLRDTMERDSQIGSAWYVRESLAKRYGILTTPSEEVLRMHEDIKEGKLSKRRKLADNDATIARRKAREDRKAKSADDQKRLDAKKLLKFPAEDLLLEPVTEKELHADTCGELPKRAQRPVLDGAEFLGVPLDTFEPFLMAYYFFLTLGTPLHISTIAYDDFDAALRHPTHEPACFLLNEMHGVLLNAIVRDGAHSRDLAPGIQAKKRRVEAPAPIIAAPEEPQPMNDSSSDISDPDEEDLPEKTVLDAAISMGRGWEKRILHADNLRAGWESAMAGCLAQRATPETLPRFYAILSYLTGVEHDDALQDGRCMALKCKTIEERYAHMPLEDKIQALLFLCQLVVVTKNVKTYYEECENHLTELRKERMEIIRARKRTLEQRHELDGIKKEHFEDQSENQPEEQLEEHPEEQFMQVDEKPVFSDDDTDSDSDSERDELAEEDELEDSEDSDAGSETNSETGSEHYKRAFGTRQESLREKAIQRDAEQSRQAQELARVRALQRETKQLNAERRRMDEEALRLGKHEQVIEREFRRYAMIPRLRPLGRDRFMSRYFWLDGIGTASLSTHGGNTAYQTGRVFVQSASNREWQNLSLNYEGGEPALAKRRAIEQGDENVSFGQWGVYTKPEQIEELIAWLRTKGTRENALKAQLLKYRDYIEGGMRKRIDDIALGWREPVETRRSSRVRTEQSAHMRLPYMTWRNTYH
;
A
#
# COMPACT_ATOMS: atom_id res chain seq x y z
N MET A 1 -25.73 -8.94 -12.69
CA MET A 1 -25.05 -9.86 -13.60
C MET A 1 -23.56 -9.67 -13.38
N PRO A 2 -22.75 -10.74 -13.33
CA PRO A 2 -21.32 -10.62 -13.08
C PRO A 2 -20.65 -9.62 -14.02
N ILE A 3 -19.74 -8.82 -13.48
CA ILE A 3 -19.04 -7.76 -14.21
C ILE A 3 -17.56 -8.10 -14.40
N VAL A 4 -17.00 -7.68 -15.53
CA VAL A 4 -15.56 -7.69 -15.79
C VAL A 4 -15.15 -6.28 -16.16
N LYS A 5 -14.15 -5.73 -15.46
CA LYS A 5 -13.68 -4.33 -15.65
C LYS A 5 -14.84 -3.30 -15.64
N ARG A 6 -15.82 -3.48 -14.75
CA ARG A 6 -17.02 -2.61 -14.59
C ARG A 6 -18.00 -2.63 -15.77
N LYS A 7 -17.92 -3.63 -16.65
CA LYS A 7 -18.92 -3.86 -17.70
C LYS A 7 -19.65 -5.17 -17.42
N ALA A 8 -20.97 -5.14 -17.49
CA ALA A 8 -21.78 -6.34 -17.48
C ALA A 8 -21.47 -7.17 -18.72
N ILE A 9 -21.41 -8.48 -18.54
CA ILE A 9 -21.17 -9.41 -19.65
C ILE A 9 -22.51 -9.62 -20.37
N SER A 10 -22.53 -9.24 -21.64
CA SER A 10 -23.57 -9.66 -22.57
C SER A 10 -23.20 -11.02 -23.15
N PRO A 11 -24.18 -11.91 -23.39
CA PRO A 11 -23.88 -13.15 -24.09
C PRO A 11 -23.22 -12.86 -25.43
N LEU A 12 -22.16 -13.59 -25.73
CA LEU A 12 -21.44 -13.53 -26.99
C LEU A 12 -22.36 -14.07 -28.10
N PRO A 13 -22.43 -13.39 -29.26
CA PRO A 13 -23.10 -13.94 -30.43
C PRO A 13 -22.42 -15.24 -30.86
N LEU A 14 -23.13 -16.11 -31.58
CA LEU A 14 -22.53 -17.31 -32.16
C LEU A 14 -21.30 -16.91 -32.99
N ALA A 15 -20.21 -17.66 -32.85
CA ALA A 15 -19.01 -17.41 -33.64
C ALA A 15 -19.32 -17.52 -35.14
N ASP A 16 -18.82 -16.58 -35.94
CA ASP A 16 -19.02 -16.55 -37.40
C ASP A 16 -18.59 -17.88 -38.07
N SER A 17 -17.60 -18.57 -37.50
CA SER A 17 -17.16 -19.91 -37.92
C SER A 17 -18.23 -20.99 -37.73
N LEU A 18 -19.01 -20.93 -36.65
CA LEU A 18 -20.14 -21.83 -36.38
C LEU A 18 -21.34 -21.48 -37.26
N GLU A 19 -21.58 -20.19 -37.53
CA GLU A 19 -22.61 -19.79 -38.49
C GLU A 19 -22.29 -20.25 -39.92
N THR A 20 -21.01 -20.20 -40.30
CA THR A 20 -20.52 -20.66 -41.61
C THR A 20 -20.60 -22.18 -41.70
N ALA A 21 -20.16 -22.91 -40.65
CA ALA A 21 -20.27 -24.37 -40.58
C ALA A 21 -21.73 -24.84 -40.67
N LYS A 22 -22.68 -24.11 -40.04
CA LYS A 22 -24.12 -24.40 -40.15
C LYS A 22 -24.66 -24.17 -41.55
N LYS A 23 -24.20 -23.13 -42.27
CA LYS A 23 -24.56 -22.88 -43.68
C LYS A 23 -23.98 -23.96 -44.61
N ASP A 24 -22.82 -24.49 -44.28
CA ASP A 24 -22.10 -25.52 -45.04
C ASP A 24 -22.51 -26.96 -44.67
N GLY A 25 -23.47 -27.14 -43.75
CA GLY A 25 -23.98 -28.45 -43.33
C GLY A 25 -23.02 -29.28 -42.49
N GLN A 26 -22.00 -28.65 -41.90
CA GLN A 26 -21.02 -29.31 -41.04
C GLN A 26 -21.47 -29.28 -39.57
N ASN A 27 -21.24 -30.37 -38.84
CA ASN A 27 -21.55 -30.52 -37.41
C ASN A 27 -20.25 -30.56 -36.57
N PRO A 28 -19.59 -29.41 -36.33
CA PRO A 28 -18.43 -29.37 -35.43
C PRO A 28 -18.83 -29.64 -33.98
N SER A 29 -17.93 -30.25 -33.21
CA SER A 29 -18.11 -30.41 -31.76
C SER A 29 -18.10 -29.03 -31.09
N VAL A 30 -19.09 -28.78 -30.24
CA VAL A 30 -19.29 -27.49 -29.56
C VAL A 30 -19.57 -27.71 -28.07
N PHE A 31 -19.10 -26.78 -27.26
CA PHE A 31 -19.43 -26.71 -25.85
C PHE A 31 -20.68 -25.86 -25.65
N PHE A 32 -21.71 -26.42 -25.00
CA PHE A 32 -22.93 -25.70 -24.66
C PHE A 32 -22.92 -25.35 -23.17
N LEU A 33 -23.00 -24.05 -22.86
CA LEU A 33 -23.12 -23.60 -21.48
C LEU A 33 -24.59 -23.40 -21.11
N ALA A 34 -25.16 -24.34 -20.37
CA ALA A 34 -26.57 -24.31 -19.95
C ALA A 34 -26.94 -23.06 -19.13
N ALA A 35 -26.00 -22.49 -18.38
CA ALA A 35 -26.24 -21.32 -17.52
C ALA A 35 -26.47 -20.01 -18.30
N THR A 36 -25.86 -19.86 -19.47
CA THR A 36 -25.95 -18.64 -20.31
C THR A 36 -26.67 -18.88 -21.64
N GLY A 37 -26.88 -20.14 -22.03
CA GLY A 37 -27.47 -20.53 -23.32
C GLY A 37 -26.51 -20.37 -24.50
N GLU A 38 -25.22 -20.16 -24.24
CA GLU A 38 -24.21 -19.89 -25.26
C GLU A 38 -23.53 -21.18 -25.76
N VAL A 39 -23.02 -21.11 -26.99
CA VAL A 39 -22.34 -22.20 -27.68
C VAL A 39 -20.93 -21.75 -28.07
N PHE A 40 -19.91 -22.52 -27.68
CA PHE A 40 -18.51 -22.18 -27.86
C PHE A 40 -17.70 -23.28 -28.52
N LEU A 41 -16.57 -22.90 -29.12
CA LEU A 41 -15.55 -23.84 -29.61
C LEU A 41 -14.50 -24.17 -28.53
N ASP A 42 -14.31 -23.30 -27.54
CA ASP A 42 -13.35 -23.47 -26.45
C ASP A 42 -13.93 -22.95 -25.12
N TYR A 43 -13.72 -23.69 -24.02
CA TYR A 43 -14.50 -23.58 -22.77
C TYR A 43 -13.63 -23.24 -21.54
N ASP A 44 -12.98 -22.08 -21.53
CA ASP A 44 -12.17 -21.68 -20.36
C ASP A 44 -12.51 -20.30 -19.78
N TYR A 45 -13.16 -19.40 -20.53
CA TYR A 45 -13.39 -18.01 -20.09
C TYR A 45 -14.20 -17.89 -18.79
N TYR A 46 -15.29 -18.66 -18.66
CA TYR A 46 -16.20 -18.58 -17.50
C TYR A 46 -15.63 -19.19 -16.20
N HIS A 47 -14.57 -20.00 -16.30
CA HIS A 47 -13.84 -20.58 -15.16
C HIS A 47 -12.68 -19.71 -14.69
N GLN A 48 -12.30 -18.68 -15.44
CA GLN A 48 -11.25 -17.76 -15.03
C GLN A 48 -11.72 -16.92 -13.84
N ARG A 49 -10.81 -16.69 -12.88
CA ARG A 49 -11.06 -15.84 -11.71
C ARG A 49 -10.89 -14.35 -12.03
N ILE A 50 -11.64 -13.86 -13.01
CA ILE A 50 -11.60 -12.46 -13.49
C ILE A 50 -12.91 -11.71 -13.22
N PHE A 51 -13.95 -12.42 -12.78
CA PHE A 51 -15.28 -11.85 -12.59
C PHE A 51 -15.37 -11.18 -11.23
N GLN A 52 -16.19 -10.14 -11.19
CA GLN A 52 -16.53 -9.40 -10.00
C GLN A 52 -18.04 -9.39 -9.83
N CYS A 53 -18.48 -9.64 -8.60
CA CYS A 53 -19.89 -9.52 -8.21
C CYS A 53 -20.26 -8.02 -8.18
N GLU A 54 -21.30 -7.62 -8.90
CA GLU A 54 -21.73 -6.22 -8.98
C GLU A 54 -22.27 -5.69 -7.64
N LEU A 55 -22.97 -6.55 -6.89
CA LEU A 55 -23.62 -6.19 -5.63
C LEU A 55 -22.67 -6.20 -4.43
N SER A 56 -21.82 -7.23 -4.30
CA SER A 56 -20.85 -7.33 -3.20
C SER A 56 -19.53 -6.60 -3.46
N GLY A 57 -19.21 -6.35 -4.73
CA GLY A 57 -17.91 -5.81 -5.14
C GLY A 57 -16.74 -6.80 -5.01
N LYS A 58 -16.97 -8.04 -4.55
CA LYS A 58 -15.93 -9.09 -4.48
C LYS A 58 -15.42 -9.39 -5.88
N SER A 59 -14.10 -9.30 -6.05
CA SER A 59 -13.40 -9.53 -7.31
C SER A 59 -12.60 -10.83 -7.25
N SER A 60 -12.11 -11.30 -8.39
CA SER A 60 -11.35 -12.56 -8.52
C SER A 60 -12.19 -13.82 -8.28
N LEU A 61 -13.45 -13.78 -8.68
CA LEU A 61 -14.37 -14.93 -8.66
C LEU A 61 -14.48 -15.52 -10.07
N THR A 62 -14.85 -16.80 -10.17
CA THR A 62 -15.35 -17.36 -11.44
C THR A 62 -16.71 -16.77 -11.77
N TYR A 63 -17.20 -16.95 -13.00
CA TYR A 63 -18.53 -16.45 -13.37
C TYR A 63 -19.62 -17.07 -12.48
N PHE A 64 -19.55 -18.37 -12.22
CA PHE A 64 -20.52 -19.09 -11.40
C PHE A 64 -20.45 -18.67 -9.93
N GLU A 65 -19.24 -18.49 -9.38
CA GLU A 65 -19.05 -17.98 -8.02
C GLU A 65 -19.58 -16.53 -7.90
N ALA A 66 -19.34 -15.68 -8.91
CA ALA A 66 -19.85 -14.32 -8.94
C ALA A 66 -21.37 -14.28 -9.08
N ALA A 67 -21.96 -15.11 -9.95
CA ALA A 67 -23.41 -15.22 -10.13
C ALA A 67 -24.10 -15.73 -8.86
N HIS A 68 -23.56 -16.77 -8.22
CA HIS A 68 -24.07 -17.27 -6.95
C HIS A 68 -23.93 -16.22 -5.83
N SER A 69 -22.80 -15.50 -5.80
CA SER A 69 -22.62 -14.39 -4.86
C SER A 69 -23.58 -13.24 -5.13
N GLU A 70 -24.01 -12.99 -6.37
CA GLU A 70 -25.03 -11.97 -6.67
C GLU A 70 -26.39 -12.41 -6.17
N GLU A 71 -26.80 -13.65 -6.45
CA GLU A 71 -28.06 -14.21 -5.99
C GLU A 71 -28.20 -14.14 -4.46
N GLN A 72 -27.17 -14.57 -3.73
CA GLN A 72 -27.16 -14.49 -2.27
C GLN A 72 -27.29 -13.03 -1.77
N GLN A 73 -26.66 -12.07 -2.45
CA GLN A 73 -26.71 -10.66 -2.05
C GLN A 73 -28.05 -10.02 -2.39
N THR A 74 -28.65 -10.35 -3.54
CA THR A 74 -30.02 -9.94 -3.89
C THR A 74 -31.00 -10.45 -2.84
N LEU A 75 -30.91 -11.73 -2.45
CA LEU A 75 -31.76 -12.29 -1.40
C LEU A 75 -31.53 -11.59 -0.05
N ALA A 76 -30.28 -11.30 0.31
CA ALA A 76 -29.96 -10.58 1.54
C ALA A 76 -30.51 -9.14 1.55
N ILE A 77 -30.35 -8.41 0.44
CA ILE A 77 -30.88 -7.03 0.28
C ILE A 77 -32.40 -7.04 0.35
N GLN A 78 -33.05 -7.99 -0.34
CA GLN A 78 -34.51 -8.13 -0.32
C GLN A 78 -35.04 -8.53 1.06
N ARG A 79 -34.29 -9.32 1.85
CA ARG A 79 -34.67 -9.64 3.23
C ARG A 79 -34.43 -8.50 4.21
N GLN A 80 -33.39 -7.70 3.98
CA GLN A 80 -33.02 -6.59 4.86
C GLN A 80 -33.94 -5.37 4.70
N PHE A 81 -34.40 -5.09 3.48
CA PHE A 81 -35.27 -3.95 3.23
C PHE A 81 -36.72 -4.24 3.67
N PRO A 82 -37.38 -3.38 4.48
CA PRO A 82 -38.73 -3.64 5.01
C PRO A 82 -39.77 -3.88 3.91
N ASP A 83 -40.53 -4.98 4.04
CA ASP A 83 -41.58 -5.35 3.08
C ASP A 83 -42.64 -4.25 2.85
N PRO A 84 -43.16 -3.57 3.89
CA PRO A 84 -44.17 -2.51 3.72
C PRO A 84 -43.69 -1.32 2.90
N LEU A 85 -42.37 -1.07 2.87
CA LEU A 85 -41.78 0.07 2.15
C LEU A 85 -41.45 -0.24 0.70
N LYS A 86 -41.40 -1.52 0.30
CA LYS A 86 -41.00 -1.90 -1.07
C LYS A 86 -41.92 -1.28 -2.11
N VAL A 87 -43.23 -1.47 -1.97
CA VAL A 87 -44.20 -1.01 -2.97
C VAL A 87 -44.29 0.53 -3.02
N PRO A 88 -44.43 1.25 -1.89
CA PRO A 88 -44.48 2.71 -1.91
C PRO A 88 -43.21 3.36 -2.49
N VAL A 89 -42.02 2.85 -2.13
CA VAL A 89 -40.75 3.40 -2.61
C VAL A 89 -40.57 3.12 -4.12
N LEU A 90 -40.87 1.91 -4.58
CA LEU A 90 -40.76 1.59 -6.00
C LEU A 90 -41.76 2.38 -6.86
N ASN A 91 -43.00 2.59 -6.38
CA ASN A 91 -43.98 3.44 -7.04
C ASN A 91 -43.54 4.91 -7.12
N ALA A 92 -42.97 5.45 -6.04
CA ALA A 92 -42.51 6.83 -6.01
C ALA A 92 -41.39 7.09 -7.03
N VAL A 93 -40.51 6.11 -7.21
CA VAL A 93 -39.30 6.23 -8.01
C VAL A 93 -39.53 5.87 -9.49
N GLN A 94 -40.54 5.07 -9.78
CA GLN A 94 -40.94 4.73 -11.15
C GLN A 94 -41.15 6.00 -11.98
N PHE A 95 -40.57 6.01 -13.19
CA PHE A 95 -40.63 7.12 -14.15
C PHE A 95 -39.87 8.41 -13.76
N GLN A 96 -39.12 8.45 -12.66
CA GLN A 96 -38.37 9.66 -12.30
C GLN A 96 -37.17 9.92 -13.23
N ILE A 97 -36.96 11.17 -13.68
CA ILE A 97 -35.79 11.56 -14.51
C ILE A 97 -34.71 12.20 -13.63
N THR A 98 -33.90 11.36 -12.98
CA THR A 98 -32.76 11.81 -12.16
C THR A 98 -31.44 11.27 -12.72
N GLY A 99 -30.43 12.12 -12.86
CA GLY A 99 -29.16 11.75 -13.52
C GLY A 99 -28.28 10.78 -12.70
N ARG A 100 -28.08 11.05 -11.40
CA ARG A 100 -27.27 10.20 -10.51
C ARG A 100 -28.16 9.45 -9.54
N LEU A 101 -27.84 8.18 -9.26
CA LEU A 101 -28.57 7.35 -8.30
C LEU A 101 -28.56 7.97 -6.88
N ASP A 102 -27.45 8.59 -6.46
CA ASP A 102 -27.36 9.19 -5.13
C ASP A 102 -28.40 10.30 -4.89
N ASN A 103 -28.65 11.14 -5.90
CA ASN A 103 -29.68 12.18 -5.81
C ASN A 103 -31.08 11.57 -5.61
N LEU A 104 -31.35 10.43 -6.26
CA LEU A 104 -32.62 9.73 -6.14
C LEU A 104 -32.78 9.09 -4.76
N VAL A 105 -31.70 8.53 -4.22
CA VAL A 105 -31.65 8.01 -2.85
C VAL A 105 -31.94 9.10 -1.83
N ASP A 106 -31.34 10.29 -1.99
CA ASP A 106 -31.57 11.42 -1.09
C ASP A 106 -33.04 11.87 -1.14
N LEU A 107 -33.65 11.95 -2.33
CA LEU A 107 -35.07 12.27 -2.49
C LEU A 107 -35.98 11.26 -1.78
N VAL A 108 -35.72 9.96 -1.93
CA VAL A 108 -36.51 8.91 -1.25
C VAL A 108 -36.35 9.00 0.27
N VAL A 109 -35.12 9.14 0.76
CA VAL A 109 -34.86 9.19 2.21
C VAL A 109 -35.53 10.40 2.85
N GLU A 110 -35.48 11.56 2.19
CA GLU A 110 -36.13 12.78 2.69
C GLU A 110 -37.67 12.67 2.65
N ARG A 111 -38.23 12.11 1.56
CA ARG A 111 -39.69 11.95 1.43
C ARG A 111 -40.29 11.02 2.45
N PHE A 112 -39.63 9.90 2.69
CA PHE A 112 -40.16 8.84 3.53
C PHE A 112 -39.87 9.07 5.02
N LYS A 113 -38.89 9.92 5.37
CA LYS A 113 -38.41 10.16 6.75
C LYS A 113 -39.49 10.16 7.85
N ASN A 114 -40.57 10.94 7.65
CA ASN A 114 -41.66 11.13 8.61
C ASN A 114 -43.00 10.52 8.16
N ARG A 115 -43.00 9.59 7.21
CA ARG A 115 -44.21 8.94 6.66
C ARG A 115 -44.10 7.44 6.85
N PHE A 116 -44.90 6.85 7.72
CA PHE A 116 -44.83 5.43 8.08
C PHE A 116 -46.02 4.64 7.53
N PHE A 117 -45.86 3.34 7.35
CA PHE A 117 -46.87 2.48 6.71
C PHE A 117 -47.34 1.37 7.65
N ALA A 118 -48.53 0.81 7.40
CA ALA A 118 -49.03 -0.33 8.15
C ALA A 118 -48.08 -1.53 8.02
N GLU A 119 -47.99 -2.34 9.07
CA GLU A 119 -47.09 -3.49 9.24
C GLU A 119 -45.60 -3.13 9.34
N GLU A 120 -45.24 -1.84 9.37
CA GLU A 120 -43.86 -1.39 9.54
C GLU A 120 -43.38 -1.49 10.99
N THR A 121 -42.13 -1.92 11.20
CA THR A 121 -41.49 -1.95 12.52
C THR A 121 -40.78 -0.63 12.81
N VAL A 122 -41.09 -0.03 13.96
CA VAL A 122 -40.64 1.32 14.35
C VAL A 122 -40.30 1.37 15.84
N PHE A 123 -39.50 2.37 16.22
CA PHE A 123 -39.32 2.75 17.61
C PHE A 123 -40.30 3.86 17.96
N VAL A 124 -41.10 3.65 19.00
CA VAL A 124 -42.01 4.65 19.56
C VAL A 124 -41.43 5.19 20.86
N GLU A 125 -41.47 6.50 21.04
CA GLU A 125 -41.04 7.18 22.26
C GLU A 125 -42.24 7.42 23.17
N ILE A 126 -42.29 6.73 24.31
CA ILE A 126 -43.33 6.83 25.34
C ILE A 126 -42.65 7.22 26.65
N ASP A 127 -43.07 8.31 27.26
CA ASP A 127 -42.53 8.82 28.54
C ASP A 127 -41.00 8.95 28.58
N GLY A 128 -40.38 9.28 27.43
CA GLY A 128 -38.92 9.43 27.27
C GLY A 128 -38.13 8.13 27.10
N ALA A 129 -38.81 6.97 27.05
CA ALA A 129 -38.21 5.67 26.75
C ALA A 129 -38.57 5.21 25.33
N ARG A 130 -37.62 4.54 24.65
CA ARG A 130 -37.81 4.00 23.30
C ARG A 130 -38.23 2.54 23.35
N HIS A 131 -39.41 2.24 22.84
CA HIS A 131 -39.94 0.88 22.74
C HIS A 131 -40.00 0.43 21.28
N HIS A 132 -39.79 -0.86 21.04
CA HIS A 132 -39.97 -1.46 19.71
C HIS A 132 -41.44 -1.82 19.50
N GLY A 133 -42.00 -1.44 18.35
CA GLY A 133 -43.39 -1.73 18.02
C GLY A 133 -43.64 -1.87 16.53
N THR A 134 -44.83 -2.38 16.19
CA THR A 134 -45.29 -2.57 14.81
C THR A 134 -46.53 -1.72 14.57
N ILE A 135 -46.55 -0.98 13.47
CA ILE A 135 -47.71 -0.15 13.10
C ILE A 135 -48.85 -1.07 12.63
N LEU A 136 -50.00 -0.99 13.29
CA LEU A 136 -51.20 -1.73 12.92
C LEU A 136 -52.05 -0.96 11.90
N ASN A 137 -52.23 0.34 12.13
CA ASN A 137 -53.10 1.17 11.30
C ASN A 137 -52.54 2.60 11.19
N VAL A 138 -52.80 3.23 10.06
CA VAL A 138 -52.45 4.62 9.74
C VAL A 138 -53.72 5.35 9.35
N ALA A 139 -54.16 6.29 10.17
CA ALA A 139 -55.40 7.03 9.94
C ALA A 139 -55.14 8.53 9.89
N LEU A 140 -55.80 9.23 8.96
CA LEU A 140 -55.77 10.69 8.91
C LEU A 140 -56.67 11.25 10.03
N CYS A 141 -56.17 12.17 10.85
CA CYS A 141 -56.88 12.73 12.01
C CYS A 141 -58.23 13.39 11.65
N THR A 142 -58.40 13.82 10.39
CA THR A 142 -59.62 14.47 9.88
C THR A 142 -60.68 13.50 9.35
N ALA A 143 -60.38 12.21 9.22
CA ALA A 143 -61.27 11.20 8.62
C ALA A 143 -62.45 10.74 9.52
N LYS A 144 -62.62 11.28 10.73
CA LYS A 144 -63.74 10.93 11.62
C LYS A 144 -65.12 11.38 11.13
N LYS A 145 -65.27 11.94 9.92
CA LYS A 145 -66.57 12.42 9.40
C LYS A 145 -67.03 11.88 8.04
N ASP A 146 -66.21 11.21 7.23
CA ASP A 146 -66.63 10.70 5.92
C ASP A 146 -66.17 9.24 5.68
N PRO A 147 -67.10 8.26 5.61
CA PRO A 147 -66.74 6.85 5.39
C PRO A 147 -66.21 6.54 3.98
N GLU A 148 -66.36 7.44 3.00
CA GLU A 148 -65.82 7.31 1.63
C GLU A 148 -64.33 7.66 1.50
N ALA A 149 -63.77 8.45 2.43
CA ALA A 149 -62.35 8.83 2.42
C ALA A 149 -61.40 7.69 2.87
N THR A 150 -61.95 6.65 3.53
CA THR A 150 -61.23 5.49 4.06
C THR A 150 -60.62 4.57 2.99
N ALA A 151 -60.89 4.81 1.70
CA ALA A 151 -60.36 4.03 0.58
C ALA A 151 -59.04 4.58 -0.02
N GLN A 152 -58.53 5.71 0.49
CA GLN A 152 -57.28 6.30 0.00
C GLN A 152 -56.06 5.69 0.70
N ILE A 153 -55.08 5.24 -0.08
CA ILE A 153 -53.82 4.70 0.40
C ILE A 153 -53.12 5.79 1.25
N PRO A 154 -52.77 5.53 2.52
CA PRO A 154 -52.08 6.51 3.36
C PRO A 154 -50.81 7.03 2.68
N HIS A 155 -50.55 8.33 2.81
CA HIS A 155 -49.37 9.00 2.24
C HIS A 155 -49.24 8.95 0.71
N PHE A 156 -50.32 8.68 -0.04
CA PHE A 156 -50.27 8.53 -1.50
C PHE A 156 -49.69 9.75 -2.23
N LEU A 157 -50.14 10.96 -1.86
CA LEU A 157 -49.65 12.21 -2.48
C LEU A 157 -48.28 12.63 -1.92
N GLY A 158 -48.07 12.44 -0.62
CA GLY A 158 -46.86 12.80 0.09
C GLY A 158 -45.65 11.94 -0.25
N ALA A 159 -45.88 10.69 -0.68
CA ALA A 159 -44.87 9.77 -1.16
C ALA A 159 -44.51 9.97 -2.65
N ASN A 160 -45.30 10.73 -3.41
CA ASN A 160 -45.08 10.94 -4.84
C ASN A 160 -43.90 11.90 -5.09
N LEU A 161 -42.85 11.42 -5.77
CA LEU A 161 -41.66 12.20 -6.11
C LEU A 161 -41.86 13.18 -7.27
N ALA A 162 -42.93 13.04 -8.05
CA ALA A 162 -43.23 13.97 -9.15
C ALA A 162 -43.72 15.34 -8.65
N VAL A 163 -44.23 15.41 -7.42
CA VAL A 163 -44.68 16.66 -6.77
C VAL A 163 -43.50 17.28 -6.00
N SER A 164 -43.45 18.61 -5.93
CA SER A 164 -42.41 19.32 -5.18
C SER A 164 -42.52 19.06 -3.66
N MET A 165 -41.42 19.27 -2.91
CA MET A 165 -41.40 18.98 -1.47
C MET A 165 -42.47 19.75 -0.69
N GLU A 166 -42.54 21.04 -0.98
CA GLU A 166 -43.44 22.02 -0.37
C GLU A 166 -44.91 21.74 -0.70
N GLU A 167 -45.22 21.40 -1.95
CA GLU A 167 -46.59 21.07 -2.35
C GLU A 167 -47.08 19.76 -1.75
N ALA A 168 -46.23 18.74 -1.68
CA ALA A 168 -46.64 17.48 -1.05
C ALA A 168 -46.76 17.62 0.48
N ALA A 169 -45.97 18.49 1.12
CA ALA A 169 -46.17 18.81 2.54
C ALA A 169 -47.46 19.62 2.78
N ARG A 170 -47.84 20.49 1.84
CA ARG A 170 -49.10 21.25 1.90
C ARG A 170 -50.33 20.38 1.67
N LEU A 171 -50.26 19.45 0.73
CA LEU A 171 -51.39 18.59 0.34
C LEU A 171 -51.52 17.34 1.22
N ASP A 172 -50.40 16.83 1.76
CA ASP A 172 -50.32 15.57 2.50
C ASP A 172 -49.27 15.68 3.62
N ASP A 173 -49.67 16.41 4.66
CA ASP A 173 -48.85 16.74 5.82
C ASP A 173 -48.66 15.51 6.72
N PRO A 174 -47.41 15.06 6.99
CA PRO A 174 -47.15 13.92 7.86
C PRO A 174 -47.65 14.13 9.30
N GLY A 175 -47.78 15.36 9.77
CA GLY A 175 -48.29 15.67 11.12
C GLY A 175 -49.79 15.39 11.31
N GLN A 176 -50.55 15.20 10.21
CA GLN A 176 -51.99 14.96 10.25
C GLN A 176 -52.36 13.48 10.39
N TYR A 177 -51.37 12.58 10.44
CA TYR A 177 -51.57 11.14 10.56
C TYR A 177 -51.36 10.66 11.98
N LEU A 178 -52.26 9.78 12.41
CA LEU A 178 -52.19 9.06 13.67
C LEU A 178 -51.85 7.60 13.39
N TYR A 179 -50.84 7.10 14.09
CA TYR A 179 -50.31 5.74 13.93
C TYR A 179 -50.68 4.92 15.15
N THR A 180 -51.41 3.83 14.96
CA THR A 180 -51.68 2.85 16.02
C THR A 180 -50.54 1.84 16.05
N VAL A 181 -49.74 1.83 17.12
CA VAL A 181 -48.55 0.97 17.27
C VAL A 181 -48.81 -0.12 18.30
N ALA A 182 -48.55 -1.37 17.95
CA ALA A 182 -48.52 -2.50 18.88
C ALA A 182 -47.11 -2.64 19.47
N LEU A 183 -46.99 -2.56 20.80
CA LEU A 183 -45.72 -2.72 21.51
C LEU A 183 -45.33 -4.21 21.58
N ALA A 184 -44.03 -4.50 21.45
CA ALA A 184 -43.50 -5.86 21.52
C ALA A 184 -43.47 -6.44 22.96
N ASP A 185 -43.68 -5.60 23.98
CA ASP A 185 -43.53 -5.92 25.40
C ASP A 185 -44.73 -6.69 25.99
N GLY A 186 -45.08 -7.87 25.45
CA GLY A 186 -45.86 -8.95 26.10
C GLY A 186 -47.26 -8.66 26.66
N LYS A 187 -47.71 -7.40 26.70
CA LYS A 187 -49.05 -6.94 27.05
C LYS A 187 -49.64 -6.41 25.76
N ALA A 188 -50.83 -6.87 25.39
CA ALA A 188 -51.57 -6.42 24.20
C ALA A 188 -52.07 -4.96 24.35
N SER A 189 -51.13 -4.02 24.50
CA SER A 189 -51.37 -2.59 24.61
C SER A 189 -50.97 -1.95 23.29
N SER A 190 -51.97 -1.47 22.54
CA SER A 190 -51.74 -0.57 21.41
C SER A 190 -51.68 0.87 21.90
N THR A 191 -50.79 1.68 21.33
CA THR A 191 -50.65 3.11 21.64
C THR A 191 -50.81 3.93 20.37
N GLU A 192 -51.46 5.08 20.48
CA GLU A 192 -51.55 6.04 19.38
C GLU A 192 -50.35 6.99 19.45
N ALA A 193 -49.64 7.16 18.34
CA ALA A 193 -48.47 8.01 18.22
C ALA A 193 -48.53 8.88 16.96
N ASN A 194 -47.93 10.06 17.02
CA ASN A 194 -47.74 10.93 15.86
C ASN A 194 -46.38 10.67 15.20
N ALA A 195 -46.17 11.20 13.98
CA ALA A 195 -44.93 11.02 13.23
C ALA A 195 -43.66 11.47 13.99
N GLU A 196 -43.76 12.47 14.88
CA GLU A 196 -42.63 12.97 15.68
C GLU A 196 -42.18 12.02 16.79
N GLN A 197 -43.10 11.18 17.28
CA GLN A 197 -42.84 10.20 18.34
C GLN A 197 -42.32 8.87 17.78
N LEU A 198 -42.23 8.75 16.46
CA LEU A 198 -41.81 7.55 15.75
C LEU A 198 -40.45 7.74 15.09
N SER A 199 -39.63 6.69 15.14
CA SER A 199 -38.36 6.65 14.42
C SER A 199 -38.12 5.27 13.84
N ARG A 200 -37.50 5.22 12.64
CA ARG A 200 -37.14 3.96 11.98
C ARG A 200 -35.87 3.37 12.54
N ASP A 201 -35.77 2.05 12.47
CA ASP A 201 -34.50 1.36 12.68
C ASP A 201 -33.49 1.71 11.58
N ARG A 202 -32.36 2.28 12.00
CA ARG A 202 -31.23 2.64 11.12
C ARG A 202 -30.58 1.41 10.48
N MET A 203 -30.76 0.22 11.06
CA MET A 203 -30.26 -1.05 10.51
C MET A 203 -31.12 -1.61 9.38
N LEU A 204 -32.36 -1.14 9.23
CA LEU A 204 -33.31 -1.54 8.18
C LEU A 204 -33.54 -0.43 7.14
N PHE A 205 -33.53 0.84 7.56
CA PHE A 205 -33.76 1.99 6.69
C PHE A 205 -32.67 3.06 6.85
N SER A 206 -31.68 3.02 5.95
CA SER A 206 -30.60 4.01 5.87
C SER A 206 -30.27 4.36 4.41
N LYS A 207 -29.60 5.50 4.17
CA LYS A 207 -29.17 5.91 2.81
C LYS A 207 -28.41 4.80 2.08
N SER A 208 -27.55 4.05 2.78
CA SER A 208 -26.82 2.92 2.21
C SER A 208 -27.71 1.74 1.84
N ILE A 209 -28.72 1.43 2.65
CA ILE A 209 -29.63 0.31 2.42
C ILE A 209 -30.59 0.66 1.28
N VAL A 210 -31.15 1.87 1.27
CA VAL A 210 -31.98 2.40 0.17
C VAL A 210 -31.18 2.39 -1.14
N ARG A 211 -29.92 2.85 -1.13
CA ARG A 211 -29.06 2.80 -2.33
C ARG A 211 -28.86 1.37 -2.85
N LYS A 212 -28.63 0.40 -1.97
CA LYS A 212 -28.48 -1.02 -2.37
C LYS A 212 -29.79 -1.57 -2.94
N PHE A 213 -30.91 -1.29 -2.29
CA PHE A 213 -32.24 -1.71 -2.73
C PHE A 213 -32.62 -1.13 -4.10
N LEU A 214 -32.47 0.20 -4.30
CA LEU A 214 -32.75 0.84 -5.59
C LEU A 214 -31.82 0.36 -6.71
N ARG A 215 -30.55 0.04 -6.39
CA ARG A 215 -29.62 -0.52 -7.38
C ARG A 215 -30.01 -1.93 -7.83
N ASP A 216 -30.51 -2.76 -6.91
CA ASP A 216 -30.96 -4.12 -7.22
C ASP A 216 -32.27 -4.11 -8.03
N THR A 217 -33.20 -3.23 -7.67
CA THR A 217 -34.60 -3.27 -8.15
C THR A 217 -34.87 -2.42 -9.39
N MET A 218 -33.96 -1.50 -9.76
CA MET A 218 -34.19 -0.54 -10.84
C MET A 218 -33.17 -0.62 -11.98
N GLU A 219 -33.61 -0.18 -13.16
CA GLU A 219 -32.83 -0.08 -14.39
C GLU A 219 -32.99 1.31 -15.03
N ARG A 220 -31.96 1.76 -15.75
CA ARG A 220 -31.97 3.02 -16.50
C ARG A 220 -31.04 2.94 -17.70
N ASP A 221 -31.51 3.43 -18.83
CA ASP A 221 -30.70 3.57 -20.02
C ASP A 221 -29.56 4.58 -19.86
N SER A 222 -28.53 4.42 -20.70
CA SER A 222 -27.35 5.29 -20.75
C SER A 222 -27.61 6.63 -21.45
N GLN A 223 -28.80 6.84 -22.01
CA GLN A 223 -29.14 8.07 -22.71
C GLN A 223 -29.45 9.23 -21.75
N ILE A 224 -29.15 10.45 -22.20
CA ILE A 224 -29.38 11.66 -21.39
C ILE A 224 -30.90 11.94 -21.36
N GLY A 225 -31.43 12.05 -20.16
CA GLY A 225 -32.87 12.27 -19.96
C GLY A 225 -33.70 10.99 -19.86
N SER A 226 -33.07 9.82 -19.81
CA SER A 226 -33.78 8.56 -19.53
C SER A 226 -34.35 8.54 -18.11
N ALA A 227 -35.60 8.08 -18.00
CA ALA A 227 -36.27 7.83 -16.73
C ALA A 227 -35.78 6.53 -16.10
N TRP A 228 -35.95 6.41 -14.79
CA TRP A 228 -35.73 5.17 -14.08
C TRP A 228 -36.95 4.25 -14.14
N TYR A 229 -36.71 2.96 -14.33
CA TYR A 229 -37.75 1.93 -14.38
C TYR A 229 -37.45 0.84 -13.34
N VAL A 230 -38.48 0.35 -12.68
CA VAL A 230 -38.43 -0.87 -11.88
C VAL A 230 -38.33 -2.07 -12.83
N ARG A 231 -37.48 -3.05 -12.51
CA ARG A 231 -37.31 -4.26 -13.31
C ARG A 231 -38.65 -4.94 -13.57
N GLU A 232 -38.87 -5.40 -14.80
CA GLU A 232 -40.18 -5.90 -15.25
C GLU A 232 -40.74 -7.04 -14.39
N SER A 233 -39.87 -7.96 -13.94
CA SER A 233 -40.25 -9.08 -13.07
C SER A 233 -40.78 -8.63 -11.70
N LEU A 234 -40.18 -7.57 -11.14
CA LEU A 234 -40.59 -6.98 -9.87
C LEU A 234 -41.83 -6.10 -10.04
N ALA A 235 -41.92 -5.36 -11.14
CA ALA A 235 -43.10 -4.56 -11.46
C ALA A 235 -44.35 -5.44 -11.58
N LYS A 236 -44.24 -6.60 -12.26
CA LYS A 236 -45.32 -7.60 -12.32
C LYS A 236 -45.64 -8.20 -10.95
N ARG A 237 -44.63 -8.53 -10.14
CA ARG A 237 -44.83 -9.11 -8.80
C ARG A 237 -45.56 -8.16 -7.85
N TYR A 238 -45.21 -6.88 -7.87
CA TYR A 238 -45.75 -5.86 -6.95
C TYR A 238 -46.91 -5.05 -7.54
N GLY A 239 -47.38 -5.36 -8.75
CA GLY A 239 -48.48 -4.64 -9.41
C GLY A 239 -48.14 -3.18 -9.75
N ILE A 240 -46.87 -2.88 -10.02
CA ILE A 240 -46.41 -1.53 -10.33
C ILE A 240 -46.65 -1.23 -11.81
N LEU A 241 -47.13 -0.01 -12.09
CA LEU A 241 -47.41 0.42 -13.45
C LEU A 241 -46.14 0.40 -14.31
N THR A 242 -46.13 -0.42 -15.36
CA THR A 242 -44.98 -0.58 -16.26
C THR A 242 -44.98 0.45 -17.40
N THR A 243 -46.16 0.91 -17.82
CA THR A 243 -46.31 1.90 -18.90
C THR A 243 -46.61 3.30 -18.34
N PRO A 244 -45.81 4.33 -18.66
CA PRO A 244 -46.09 5.70 -18.25
C PRO A 244 -47.36 6.25 -18.93
N SER A 245 -48.04 7.21 -18.28
CA SER A 245 -49.17 7.92 -18.92
C SER A 245 -48.68 8.88 -20.01
N GLU A 246 -49.56 9.28 -20.92
CA GLU A 246 -49.24 10.25 -21.98
C GLU A 246 -48.73 11.59 -21.43
N GLU A 247 -49.21 12.03 -20.28
CA GLU A 247 -48.78 13.27 -19.62
C GLU A 247 -47.33 13.16 -19.11
N VAL A 248 -46.97 12.02 -18.53
CA VAL A 248 -45.62 11.72 -18.05
C VAL A 248 -44.63 11.67 -19.22
N LEU A 249 -45.03 11.07 -20.35
CA LEU A 249 -44.21 11.04 -21.56
C LEU A 249 -43.93 12.44 -22.12
N ARG A 250 -44.94 13.32 -22.18
CA ARG A 250 -44.74 14.72 -22.63
C ARG A 250 -43.78 15.48 -21.70
N MET A 251 -43.96 15.35 -20.38
CA MET A 251 -43.03 15.95 -19.42
C MET A 251 -41.60 15.41 -19.57
N HIS A 252 -41.45 14.12 -19.87
CA HIS A 252 -40.15 13.51 -20.12
C HIS A 252 -39.46 14.06 -21.36
N GLU A 253 -40.22 14.26 -22.44
CA GLU A 253 -39.75 14.87 -23.68
C GLU A 253 -39.30 16.32 -23.44
N ASP A 254 -40.09 17.15 -22.75
CA ASP A 254 -39.74 18.53 -22.40
C ASP A 254 -38.44 18.61 -21.58
N ILE A 255 -38.29 17.72 -20.58
CA ILE A 255 -37.07 17.64 -19.74
C ILE A 255 -35.86 17.20 -20.58
N LYS A 256 -36.05 16.26 -21.52
CA LYS A 256 -35.01 15.78 -22.43
C LYS A 256 -34.59 16.87 -23.41
N GLU A 257 -35.54 17.55 -24.03
CA GLU A 257 -35.30 18.68 -24.94
C GLU A 257 -34.64 19.86 -24.22
N GLY A 258 -35.06 20.18 -22.99
CA GLY A 258 -34.44 21.22 -22.17
C GLY A 258 -32.96 20.92 -21.86
N LYS A 259 -32.63 19.66 -21.55
CA LYS A 259 -31.25 19.21 -21.30
C LYS A 259 -30.40 19.18 -22.58
N LEU A 260 -30.98 18.75 -23.71
CA LEU A 260 -30.31 18.75 -25.01
C LEU A 260 -30.08 20.18 -25.54
N SER A 261 -31.05 21.08 -25.35
CA SER A 261 -30.98 22.49 -25.75
C SER A 261 -29.93 23.26 -24.96
N LYS A 262 -29.79 23.02 -23.64
CA LYS A 262 -28.68 23.57 -22.85
C LYS A 262 -27.31 23.14 -23.37
N ARG A 263 -27.16 21.88 -23.82
CA ARG A 263 -25.92 21.40 -24.46
C ARG A 263 -25.71 21.98 -25.86
N ARG A 264 -26.77 22.15 -26.68
CA ARG A 264 -26.67 22.80 -27.99
C ARG A 264 -26.24 24.27 -27.86
N LYS A 265 -26.77 25.01 -26.88
CA LYS A 265 -26.33 26.39 -26.58
C LYS A 265 -24.88 26.48 -26.12
N LEU A 266 -24.39 25.50 -25.36
CA LEU A 266 -22.96 25.41 -25.00
C LEU A 266 -22.09 25.06 -26.22
N ALA A 267 -22.56 24.18 -27.11
CA ALA A 267 -21.86 23.81 -28.34
C ALA A 267 -21.84 24.92 -29.40
N ASP A 268 -22.88 25.75 -29.50
CA ASP A 268 -22.92 26.92 -30.40
C ASP A 268 -21.99 28.05 -29.92
N ASN A 269 -21.84 28.21 -28.60
CA ASN A 269 -20.82 29.10 -28.03
C ASN A 269 -19.40 28.60 -28.33
N ASP A 270 -19.15 27.29 -28.29
CA ASP A 270 -17.87 26.70 -28.73
C ASP A 270 -17.66 26.81 -30.25
N ALA A 271 -18.72 26.68 -31.06
CA ALA A 271 -18.64 26.76 -32.52
C ALA A 271 -18.39 28.19 -33.04
N THR A 272 -18.92 29.21 -32.34
CA THR A 272 -18.65 30.62 -32.64
C THR A 272 -17.22 31.03 -32.27
N ILE A 273 -16.67 30.48 -31.18
CA ILE A 273 -15.25 30.59 -30.83
C ILE A 273 -14.37 29.88 -31.89
N ALA A 274 -14.79 28.71 -32.38
CA ALA A 274 -14.06 27.94 -33.41
C ALA A 274 -14.05 28.63 -34.78
N ARG A 275 -15.14 29.28 -35.20
CA ARG A 275 -15.20 30.03 -36.48
C ARG A 275 -14.33 31.29 -36.48
N ARG A 276 -14.17 31.94 -35.31
CA ARG A 276 -13.25 33.08 -35.14
C ARG A 276 -11.78 32.62 -35.22
N LYS A 277 -11.47 31.44 -34.66
CA LYS A 277 -10.16 30.75 -34.73
C LYS A 277 -9.79 30.29 -36.15
N ALA A 278 -10.75 29.78 -36.92
CA ALA A 278 -10.52 29.29 -38.28
C ALA A 278 -10.10 30.39 -39.29
N ARG A 279 -10.49 31.66 -39.04
CA ARG A 279 -10.08 32.81 -39.86
C ARG A 279 -8.64 33.27 -39.55
N GLU A 280 -8.17 33.05 -38.32
CA GLU A 280 -6.78 33.24 -37.90
C GLU A 280 -5.89 32.06 -38.36
N ASP A 281 -6.42 30.84 -38.40
CA ASP A 281 -5.69 29.62 -38.77
C ASP A 281 -5.25 29.53 -40.25
N ARG A 282 -5.87 30.30 -41.17
CA ARG A 282 -5.32 30.43 -42.54
C ARG A 282 -4.02 31.22 -42.59
N LYS A 283 -3.79 32.11 -41.61
CA LYS A 283 -2.50 32.78 -41.38
C LYS A 283 -1.52 31.87 -40.60
N ALA A 284 -2.03 30.82 -39.97
CA ALA A 284 -1.34 29.89 -39.09
C ALA A 284 -1.07 28.51 -39.73
N LYS A 285 -1.12 28.38 -41.06
CA LYS A 285 -0.57 27.20 -41.76
C LYS A 285 0.95 27.10 -41.63
N SER A 286 1.63 28.20 -41.30
CA SER A 286 3.03 28.18 -40.82
C SER A 286 3.16 27.85 -39.32
N ALA A 287 2.04 27.71 -38.59
CA ALA A 287 1.99 27.44 -37.15
C ALA A 287 1.38 26.07 -36.81
N ASP A 288 0.97 25.27 -37.81
CA ASP A 288 0.45 23.91 -37.59
C ASP A 288 1.57 22.95 -37.14
N ASP A 289 2.80 23.19 -37.59
CA ASP A 289 4.00 22.55 -37.05
C ASP A 289 4.24 22.93 -35.58
N GLN A 290 3.84 24.14 -35.17
CA GLN A 290 3.95 24.61 -33.79
C GLN A 290 2.87 24.03 -32.86
N LYS A 291 1.65 23.78 -33.35
CA LYS A 291 0.56 23.17 -32.56
C LYS A 291 0.80 21.69 -32.23
N ARG A 292 1.50 20.94 -33.10
CA ARG A 292 1.98 19.57 -32.76
C ARG A 292 3.02 19.59 -31.64
N LEU A 293 3.85 20.63 -31.59
CA LEU A 293 4.77 20.88 -30.48
C LEU A 293 4.03 21.30 -29.20
N ASP A 294 2.90 22.02 -29.30
CA ASP A 294 2.12 22.49 -28.15
C ASP A 294 1.21 21.42 -27.52
N ALA A 295 0.72 20.43 -28.29
CA ALA A 295 -0.03 19.29 -27.74
C ALA A 295 0.86 18.36 -26.89
N LYS A 296 2.16 18.25 -27.22
CA LYS A 296 3.17 17.59 -26.38
C LYS A 296 3.48 18.38 -25.09
N LYS A 297 3.21 19.69 -25.07
CA LYS A 297 3.41 20.55 -23.88
C LYS A 297 2.28 20.43 -22.84
N LEU A 298 1.11 19.88 -23.19
CA LEU A 298 -0.01 19.67 -22.27
C LEU A 298 -0.10 18.22 -21.76
N LEU A 299 1.02 17.48 -21.74
CA LEU A 299 1.08 16.21 -21.03
C LEU A 299 1.12 16.51 -19.52
N LYS A 300 0.10 16.09 -18.77
CA LYS A 300 0.08 16.23 -17.32
C LYS A 300 1.04 15.21 -16.71
N PHE A 301 2.06 15.69 -16.02
CA PHE A 301 3.03 14.84 -15.32
C PHE A 301 2.60 14.57 -13.88
N PRO A 302 2.87 13.38 -13.31
CA PRO A 302 3.46 12.20 -13.96
C PRO A 302 2.49 11.54 -14.96
N ALA A 303 3.01 11.09 -16.10
CA ALA A 303 2.25 10.39 -17.15
C ALA A 303 2.61 8.90 -17.19
N GLU A 304 1.91 8.12 -18.03
CA GLU A 304 2.33 6.73 -18.31
C GLU A 304 3.71 6.74 -18.99
N ASP A 305 4.62 5.89 -18.52
CA ASP A 305 6.05 5.98 -18.80
C ASP A 305 6.42 5.79 -20.29
N LEU A 306 5.65 4.99 -21.05
CA LEU A 306 5.86 4.76 -22.47
C LEU A 306 5.21 5.82 -23.37
N LEU A 307 4.24 6.58 -22.87
CA LEU A 307 3.71 7.77 -23.57
C LEU A 307 4.76 8.89 -23.69
N LEU A 308 5.82 8.83 -22.88
CA LEU A 308 6.93 9.75 -22.98
C LEU A 308 7.82 9.37 -24.17
N GLU A 309 8.13 10.35 -25.03
CA GLU A 309 9.10 10.16 -26.12
C GLU A 309 10.50 9.86 -25.58
N PRO A 310 11.38 9.19 -26.35
CA PRO A 310 12.78 8.98 -25.97
C PRO A 310 13.47 10.25 -25.48
N VAL A 311 14.46 10.09 -24.59
CA VAL A 311 15.14 11.22 -23.94
C VAL A 311 15.71 12.18 -25.00
N THR A 312 15.36 13.46 -24.89
CA THR A 312 15.84 14.50 -25.83
C THR A 312 17.26 14.94 -25.48
N GLU A 313 18.02 15.45 -26.45
CA GLU A 313 19.38 15.99 -26.20
C GLU A 313 19.39 17.07 -25.11
N LYS A 314 18.36 17.92 -25.03
CA LYS A 314 18.23 18.93 -23.98
C LYS A 314 18.03 18.32 -22.59
N GLU A 315 17.30 17.21 -22.49
CA GLU A 315 17.15 16.47 -21.23
C GLU A 315 18.44 15.74 -20.82
N LEU A 316 19.27 15.30 -21.78
CA LEU A 316 20.56 14.68 -21.51
C LEU A 316 21.57 15.65 -20.87
N HIS A 317 21.54 16.92 -21.28
CA HIS A 317 22.43 17.97 -20.75
C HIS A 317 21.87 18.67 -19.49
N ALA A 318 20.74 18.22 -18.96
CA ALA A 318 20.15 18.82 -17.76
C ALA A 318 20.99 18.44 -16.53
N ASP A 319 21.60 19.44 -15.90
CA ASP A 319 22.35 19.26 -14.66
C ASP A 319 21.39 19.25 -13.46
N THR A 320 21.48 18.20 -12.65
CA THR A 320 20.71 18.06 -11.41
C THR A 320 21.71 17.89 -10.28
N CYS A 321 21.74 18.86 -9.35
CA CYS A 321 22.68 18.87 -8.24
C CYS A 321 22.68 17.54 -7.46
N GLY A 322 23.85 16.90 -7.37
CA GLY A 322 24.03 15.64 -6.63
C GLY A 322 23.67 14.37 -7.41
N GLU A 323 23.32 14.47 -8.70
CA GLU A 323 23.08 13.32 -9.58
C GLU A 323 24.03 13.35 -10.78
N LEU A 324 24.31 12.17 -11.38
CA LEU A 324 25.03 12.10 -12.65
C LEU A 324 24.19 12.70 -13.80
N PRO A 325 24.84 13.22 -14.86
CA PRO A 325 24.15 13.68 -16.07
C PRO A 325 23.23 12.61 -16.64
N LYS A 326 22.08 13.03 -17.18
CA LYS A 326 21.05 12.14 -17.69
C LYS A 326 21.60 11.21 -18.79
N ARG A 327 21.16 9.95 -18.76
CA ARG A 327 21.63 8.90 -19.68
C ARG A 327 20.50 8.38 -20.56
N ALA A 328 20.82 8.09 -21.82
CA ALA A 328 19.88 7.49 -22.77
C ALA A 328 19.75 5.97 -22.58
N GLN A 329 20.87 5.31 -22.21
CA GLN A 329 20.95 3.86 -22.03
C GLN A 329 20.99 3.49 -20.56
N ARG A 330 20.29 2.40 -20.22
CA ARG A 330 20.34 1.78 -18.90
C ARG A 330 21.76 1.24 -18.62
N PRO A 331 22.26 1.31 -17.39
CA PRO A 331 23.47 0.57 -17.02
C PRO A 331 23.30 -0.93 -17.30
N VAL A 332 24.40 -1.55 -17.75
CA VAL A 332 24.47 -2.98 -18.04
C VAL A 332 24.34 -3.76 -16.74
N LEU A 333 23.52 -4.81 -16.74
CA LEU A 333 23.41 -5.72 -15.61
C LEU A 333 24.69 -6.56 -15.49
N ASP A 334 25.13 -6.82 -14.26
CA ASP A 334 26.23 -7.76 -14.07
C ASP A 334 25.79 -9.18 -14.49
N GLY A 335 26.75 -9.98 -14.95
CA GLY A 335 26.49 -11.32 -15.47
C GLY A 335 25.88 -12.28 -14.44
N ALA A 336 25.34 -13.40 -14.92
CA ALA A 336 24.67 -14.40 -14.07
C ALA A 336 25.60 -14.97 -12.98
N GLU A 337 26.92 -14.93 -13.18
CA GLU A 337 27.92 -15.31 -12.17
C GLU A 337 27.82 -14.50 -10.87
N PHE A 338 27.32 -13.26 -10.92
CA PHE A 338 27.17 -12.41 -9.74
C PHE A 338 25.93 -12.73 -8.90
N LEU A 339 25.01 -13.53 -9.45
CA LEU A 339 23.87 -14.11 -8.74
C LEU A 339 24.26 -15.31 -7.87
N GLY A 340 25.52 -15.78 -7.97
CA GLY A 340 26.01 -16.98 -7.30
C GLY A 340 25.55 -18.25 -8.00
N VAL A 341 24.24 -18.45 -8.17
CA VAL A 341 23.63 -19.69 -8.70
C VAL A 341 23.11 -19.57 -10.14
N PRO A 342 22.93 -20.69 -10.87
CA PRO A 342 22.28 -20.69 -12.18
C PRO A 342 20.89 -20.04 -12.14
N LEU A 343 20.47 -19.45 -13.27
CA LEU A 343 19.22 -18.68 -13.37
C LEU A 343 17.98 -19.49 -12.99
N ASP A 344 17.93 -20.77 -13.36
CA ASP A 344 16.80 -21.66 -13.08
C ASP A 344 16.66 -21.98 -11.58
N THR A 345 17.78 -21.97 -10.84
CA THR A 345 17.83 -22.26 -9.40
C THR A 345 17.81 -20.98 -8.54
N PHE A 346 17.99 -19.80 -9.15
CA PHE A 346 18.11 -18.54 -8.44
C PHE A 346 16.87 -18.16 -7.63
N GLU A 347 15.68 -18.37 -8.17
CA GLU A 347 14.45 -18.03 -7.45
C GLU A 347 14.23 -18.91 -6.20
N PRO A 348 14.34 -20.25 -6.27
CA PRO A 348 14.37 -21.11 -5.08
C PRO A 348 15.43 -20.73 -4.05
N PHE A 349 16.64 -20.40 -4.52
CA PHE A 349 17.75 -19.96 -3.66
C PHE A 349 17.41 -18.66 -2.93
N LEU A 350 16.92 -17.66 -3.65
CA LEU A 350 16.54 -16.37 -3.09
C LEU A 350 15.37 -16.52 -2.11
N MET A 351 14.41 -17.41 -2.37
CA MET A 351 13.32 -17.71 -1.45
C MET A 351 13.82 -18.32 -0.13
N ALA A 352 14.75 -19.27 -0.19
CA ALA A 352 15.36 -19.85 1.00
C ALA A 352 16.17 -18.81 1.80
N TYR A 353 16.97 -17.98 1.12
CA TYR A 353 17.70 -16.89 1.76
C TYR A 353 16.75 -15.86 2.40
N TYR A 354 15.70 -15.47 1.68
CA TYR A 354 14.69 -14.53 2.15
C TYR A 354 13.94 -15.05 3.39
N PHE A 355 13.71 -16.36 3.48
CA PHE A 355 13.14 -16.99 4.65
C PHE A 355 14.03 -16.78 5.89
N PHE A 356 15.34 -17.04 5.81
CA PHE A 356 16.25 -16.82 6.94
C PHE A 356 16.38 -15.33 7.29
N LEU A 357 16.37 -14.46 6.28
CA LEU A 357 16.40 -13.02 6.48
C LEU A 357 15.19 -12.52 7.30
N THR A 358 13.99 -13.02 6.97
CA THR A 358 12.72 -12.61 7.60
C THR A 358 12.43 -13.28 8.93
N LEU A 359 12.79 -14.56 9.08
CA LEU A 359 12.42 -15.38 10.24
C LEU A 359 13.60 -15.69 11.16
N GLY A 360 14.67 -14.89 11.10
CA GLY A 360 15.82 -15.08 11.99
C GLY A 360 15.46 -14.98 13.49
N THR A 361 14.60 -14.03 13.87
CA THR A 361 14.17 -13.83 15.27
C THR A 361 13.42 -15.04 15.83
N PRO A 362 12.31 -15.52 15.23
CA PRO A 362 11.59 -16.67 15.76
C PRO A 362 12.41 -17.97 15.72
N LEU A 363 13.40 -18.07 14.84
CA LEU A 363 14.29 -19.24 14.72
C LEU A 363 15.55 -19.14 15.57
N HIS A 364 15.80 -18.00 16.21
CA HIS A 364 17.03 -17.73 16.96
C HIS A 364 18.29 -17.98 16.12
N ILE A 365 18.31 -17.42 14.90
CA ILE A 365 19.45 -17.43 13.99
C ILE A 365 19.83 -16.00 13.63
N SER A 366 21.11 -15.67 13.80
CA SER A 366 21.66 -14.35 13.47
C SER A 366 21.59 -14.05 11.97
N THR A 367 21.74 -12.78 11.62
CA THR A 367 21.75 -12.35 10.23
C THR A 367 22.87 -13.03 9.44
N ILE A 368 22.55 -13.46 8.22
CA ILE A 368 23.47 -14.17 7.33
C ILE A 368 23.69 -13.29 6.10
N ALA A 369 24.96 -13.01 5.76
CA ALA A 369 25.27 -12.34 4.51
C ALA A 369 24.96 -13.26 3.32
N TYR A 370 24.52 -12.68 2.21
CA TYR A 370 24.15 -13.45 1.02
C TYR A 370 25.32 -14.30 0.49
N ASP A 371 26.52 -13.73 0.47
CA ASP A 371 27.72 -14.44 0.01
C ASP A 371 28.11 -15.58 0.98
N ASP A 372 27.87 -15.41 2.28
CA ASP A 372 28.11 -16.48 3.26
C ASP A 372 27.13 -17.63 3.10
N PHE A 373 25.87 -17.31 2.80
CA PHE A 373 24.83 -18.30 2.54
C PHE A 373 25.14 -19.12 1.27
N ASP A 374 25.54 -18.48 0.16
CA ASP A 374 25.98 -19.16 -1.06
C ASP A 374 27.21 -20.04 -0.80
N ALA A 375 28.22 -19.49 -0.11
CA ALA A 375 29.47 -20.20 0.18
C ALA A 375 29.26 -21.40 1.12
N ALA A 376 28.37 -21.29 2.11
CA ALA A 376 28.03 -22.39 3.02
C ALA A 376 27.36 -23.57 2.32
N LEU A 377 26.44 -23.31 1.37
CA LEU A 377 25.78 -24.36 0.60
C LEU A 377 26.74 -25.07 -0.38
N ARG A 378 27.79 -24.37 -0.83
CA ARG A 378 28.86 -24.91 -1.69
C ARG A 378 30.03 -25.50 -0.92
N HIS A 379 29.93 -25.61 0.41
CA HIS A 379 31.02 -26.14 1.21
C HIS A 379 31.38 -27.57 0.73
N PRO A 380 32.64 -27.82 0.31
CA PRO A 380 32.98 -29.02 -0.48
C PRO A 380 33.29 -30.26 0.36
N THR A 381 33.43 -30.11 1.68
CA THR A 381 33.91 -31.16 2.58
C THR A 381 32.98 -31.30 3.79
N HIS A 382 32.99 -32.44 4.48
CA HIS A 382 32.31 -32.56 5.78
C HIS A 382 33.24 -32.22 6.96
N GLU A 383 34.56 -32.35 6.76
CA GLU A 383 35.60 -31.96 7.70
C GLU A 383 36.51 -30.89 7.08
N PRO A 384 36.62 -29.69 7.68
CA PRO A 384 35.96 -29.23 8.90
C PRO A 384 34.46 -28.94 8.72
N ALA A 385 33.65 -29.16 9.76
CA ALA A 385 32.21 -28.90 9.70
C ALA A 385 31.88 -27.41 9.50
N CYS A 386 30.93 -27.12 8.61
CA CYS A 386 30.45 -25.75 8.39
C CYS A 386 29.39 -25.39 9.45
N PHE A 387 29.77 -24.55 10.41
CA PHE A 387 28.89 -24.15 11.51
C PHE A 387 27.59 -23.48 11.03
N LEU A 388 27.67 -22.58 10.03
CA LEU A 388 26.51 -21.91 9.45
C LEU A 388 25.53 -22.90 8.82
N LEU A 389 26.03 -23.84 8.02
CA LEU A 389 25.22 -24.87 7.37
C LEU A 389 24.49 -25.75 8.40
N ASN A 390 25.19 -26.18 9.44
CA ASN A 390 24.63 -26.99 10.52
C ASN A 390 23.56 -26.21 11.31
N GLU A 391 23.80 -24.94 11.62
CA GLU A 391 22.81 -24.09 12.29
C GLU A 391 21.56 -23.91 11.42
N MET A 392 21.71 -23.60 10.12
CA MET A 392 20.58 -23.42 9.20
C MET A 392 19.64 -24.63 9.19
N HIS A 393 20.17 -25.84 9.03
CA HIS A 393 19.33 -27.05 9.04
C HIS A 393 18.83 -27.39 10.44
N GLY A 394 19.69 -27.22 11.46
CA GLY A 394 19.37 -27.54 12.85
C GLY A 394 18.22 -26.70 13.41
N VAL A 395 18.17 -25.39 13.14
CA VAL A 395 17.09 -24.52 13.61
C VAL A 395 15.76 -24.84 12.92
N LEU A 396 15.79 -25.14 11.61
CA LEU A 396 14.59 -25.54 10.87
C LEU A 396 14.01 -26.84 11.41
N LEU A 397 14.85 -27.87 11.55
CA LEU A 397 14.43 -29.17 12.07
C LEU A 397 13.92 -29.07 13.50
N ASN A 398 14.59 -28.30 14.37
CA ASN A 398 14.13 -28.07 15.74
C ASN A 398 12.79 -27.33 15.79
N ALA A 399 12.55 -26.36 14.90
CA ALA A 399 11.25 -25.69 14.81
C ALA A 399 10.13 -26.68 14.41
N ILE A 400 10.41 -27.56 13.45
CA ILE A 400 9.48 -28.61 13.01
C ILE A 400 9.17 -29.60 14.15
N VAL A 401 10.21 -30.06 14.86
CA VAL A 401 10.10 -31.02 15.97
C VAL A 401 9.31 -30.42 17.14
N ARG A 402 9.59 -29.16 17.51
CA ARG A 402 8.88 -28.47 18.61
C ARG A 402 7.38 -28.29 18.35
N ASP A 403 6.98 -28.10 17.10
CA ASP A 403 5.56 -27.94 16.72
C ASP A 403 4.81 -29.29 16.65
N GLY A 404 5.53 -30.40 16.50
CA GLY A 404 5.01 -31.76 16.65
C GLY A 404 3.93 -32.14 15.64
N ALA A 405 2.77 -32.56 16.14
CA ALA A 405 1.65 -33.05 15.33
C ALA A 405 1.02 -31.96 14.44
N HIS A 406 1.07 -30.69 14.86
CA HIS A 406 0.48 -29.59 14.09
C HIS A 406 1.21 -29.38 12.75
N SER A 407 2.55 -29.30 12.78
CA SER A 407 3.36 -29.20 11.58
C SER A 407 3.27 -30.43 10.69
N ARG A 408 3.03 -31.62 11.26
CA ARG A 408 2.88 -32.87 10.51
C ARG A 408 1.61 -32.87 9.67
N ASP A 409 0.47 -32.54 10.27
CA ASP A 409 -0.82 -32.61 9.59
C ASP A 409 -0.99 -31.51 8.53
N LEU A 410 -0.24 -30.40 8.67
CA LEU A 410 -0.16 -29.31 7.72
C LEU A 410 0.94 -29.46 6.67
N ALA A 411 1.76 -30.51 6.74
CA ALA A 411 2.84 -30.72 5.78
C ALA A 411 2.29 -30.87 4.36
N PRO A 412 2.88 -30.21 3.33
CA PRO A 412 2.39 -30.26 1.96
C PRO A 412 2.20 -31.68 1.42
N GLY A 413 3.14 -32.59 1.70
CA GLY A 413 3.04 -33.98 1.23
C GLY A 413 1.89 -34.75 1.88
N ILE A 414 1.57 -34.47 3.15
CA ILE A 414 0.43 -35.09 3.85
C ILE A 414 -0.90 -34.52 3.33
N GLN A 415 -0.96 -33.22 3.06
CA GLN A 415 -2.14 -32.60 2.45
C GLN A 415 -2.38 -33.10 1.02
N ALA A 416 -1.34 -33.29 0.23
CA ALA A 416 -1.43 -33.86 -1.12
C ALA A 416 -1.98 -35.30 -1.06
N LYS A 417 -1.45 -36.14 -0.16
CA LYS A 417 -1.97 -37.50 0.07
C LYS A 417 -3.45 -37.50 0.49
N LYS A 418 -3.87 -36.62 1.42
CA LYS A 418 -5.29 -36.49 1.82
C LYS A 418 -6.18 -36.09 0.65
N ARG A 419 -5.77 -35.10 -0.16
CA ARG A 419 -6.53 -34.67 -1.35
C ARG A 419 -6.68 -35.78 -2.38
N ARG A 420 -5.69 -36.64 -2.55
CA ARG A 420 -5.76 -37.80 -3.46
C ARG A 420 -6.75 -38.85 -2.98
N VAL A 421 -6.86 -39.06 -1.67
CA VAL A 421 -7.85 -39.97 -1.06
C VAL A 421 -9.26 -39.39 -1.09
N GLU A 422 -9.40 -38.06 -0.96
CA GLU A 422 -10.69 -37.34 -0.98
C GLU A 422 -11.19 -37.00 -2.40
N ALA A 423 -10.36 -37.19 -3.44
CA ALA A 423 -10.77 -36.93 -4.82
C ALA A 423 -11.82 -37.96 -5.29
N PRO A 424 -13.00 -37.54 -5.80
CA PRO A 424 -13.97 -38.47 -6.34
C PRO A 424 -13.37 -39.18 -7.55
N ALA A 425 -13.49 -40.51 -7.59
CA ALA A 425 -13.02 -41.32 -8.70
C ALA A 425 -13.58 -40.78 -10.04
N PRO A 426 -12.75 -40.66 -11.09
CA PRO A 426 -13.24 -40.23 -12.40
C PRO A 426 -14.32 -41.21 -12.88
N ILE A 427 -15.49 -40.67 -13.22
CA ILE A 427 -16.61 -41.42 -13.80
C ILE A 427 -16.17 -41.86 -15.21
N ILE A 428 -15.54 -43.02 -15.30
CA ILE A 428 -15.40 -43.76 -16.55
C ILE A 428 -16.57 -44.75 -16.59
N ALA A 429 -17.33 -44.68 -17.68
CA ALA A 429 -18.52 -45.49 -17.92
C ALA A 429 -18.24 -46.98 -17.74
N ALA A 430 -19.06 -47.64 -16.91
CA ALA A 430 -19.16 -49.10 -16.82
C ALA A 430 -19.74 -49.68 -18.14
N PRO A 431 -19.43 -50.94 -18.47
CA PRO A 431 -20.13 -52.11 -17.88
C PRO A 431 -19.12 -53.18 -17.39
N GLU A 432 -19.40 -54.12 -16.47
CA GLU A 432 -20.57 -55.01 -16.34
C GLU A 432 -20.50 -55.77 -14.98
N GLU A 433 -21.69 -56.07 -14.41
CA GLU A 433 -22.08 -57.01 -13.32
C GLU A 433 -21.38 -57.12 -11.93
N PRO A 434 -22.16 -57.12 -10.82
CA PRO A 434 -21.65 -57.34 -9.46
C PRO A 434 -21.73 -58.80 -9.02
N GLN A 435 -20.59 -59.37 -8.59
CA GLN A 435 -20.54 -60.59 -7.76
C GLN A 435 -20.44 -60.18 -6.28
N PRO A 436 -21.20 -60.80 -5.35
CA PRO A 436 -21.18 -60.42 -3.94
C PRO A 436 -20.17 -61.28 -3.19
N MET A 437 -19.06 -60.71 -2.73
CA MET A 437 -18.17 -61.39 -1.77
C MET A 437 -17.58 -60.40 -0.75
N ASN A 438 -18.14 -60.51 0.46
CA ASN A 438 -17.53 -60.38 1.79
C ASN A 438 -16.59 -59.21 2.12
N ASP A 439 -17.07 -58.40 3.05
CA ASP A 439 -16.32 -57.49 3.91
C ASP A 439 -15.38 -58.31 4.83
N SER A 440 -14.07 -58.27 4.58
CA SER A 440 -13.05 -58.70 5.53
C SER A 440 -11.72 -58.03 5.19
N SER A 441 -11.33 -57.12 6.08
CA SER A 441 -9.97 -56.63 6.25
C SER A 441 -8.96 -57.77 6.34
N SER A 442 -8.09 -57.89 5.35
CA SER A 442 -6.77 -58.50 5.50
C SER A 442 -5.88 -58.08 4.34
N ASP A 443 -4.88 -57.27 4.66
CA ASP A 443 -3.49 -57.40 4.23
C ASP A 443 -3.24 -58.50 3.18
N ILE A 444 -3.28 -58.12 1.90
CA ILE A 444 -2.70 -58.89 0.79
C ILE A 444 -1.76 -57.91 0.10
N SER A 445 -0.49 -57.98 0.48
CA SER A 445 0.60 -57.36 -0.24
C SER A 445 0.76 -58.09 -1.57
N ASP A 446 0.63 -57.37 -2.70
CA ASP A 446 1.05 -57.88 -4.00
C ASP A 446 2.57 -58.14 -3.95
N PRO A 447 3.05 -59.35 -4.27
CA PRO A 447 4.47 -59.70 -4.14
C PRO A 447 5.38 -58.98 -5.15
N ASP A 448 4.83 -58.27 -6.14
CA ASP A 448 5.57 -57.44 -7.09
C ASP A 448 5.75 -55.97 -6.61
N GLU A 449 5.15 -55.58 -5.48
CA GLU A 449 5.23 -54.22 -4.91
C GLU A 449 6.34 -54.07 -3.85
N GLU A 450 7.08 -55.14 -3.55
CA GLU A 450 8.20 -55.14 -2.59
C GLU A 450 9.54 -54.69 -3.19
N ASP A 451 9.72 -54.77 -4.51
CA ASP A 451 11.00 -54.52 -5.20
C ASP A 451 11.08 -53.19 -6.00
N LEU A 452 10.15 -52.26 -5.77
CA LEU A 452 10.21 -50.94 -6.40
C LEU A 452 11.41 -50.13 -5.85
N PRO A 453 12.32 -49.60 -6.71
CA PRO A 453 13.50 -48.86 -6.27
C PRO A 453 13.13 -47.61 -5.44
N GLU A 454 11.98 -47.01 -5.73
CA GLU A 454 11.40 -45.89 -4.98
C GLU A 454 11.14 -46.25 -3.49
N LYS A 455 10.61 -47.46 -3.24
CA LYS A 455 10.29 -47.96 -1.89
C LYS A 455 11.57 -48.24 -1.11
N THR A 456 12.57 -48.85 -1.76
CA THR A 456 13.88 -49.13 -1.15
C THR A 456 14.58 -47.87 -0.68
N VAL A 457 14.60 -46.82 -1.52
CA VAL A 457 15.18 -45.51 -1.16
C VAL A 457 14.42 -44.86 -0.01
N LEU A 458 13.09 -44.94 -0.03
CA LEU A 458 12.24 -44.36 1.02
C LEU A 458 12.44 -45.07 2.37
N ASP A 459 12.44 -46.41 2.38
CA ASP A 459 12.64 -47.20 3.60
C ASP A 459 14.03 -47.00 4.18
N ALA A 460 15.06 -46.88 3.33
CA ALA A 460 16.41 -46.52 3.76
C ALA A 460 16.43 -45.14 4.44
N ALA A 461 15.76 -44.15 3.87
CA ALA A 461 15.68 -42.80 4.45
C ALA A 461 14.94 -42.78 5.80
N ILE A 462 13.83 -43.52 5.91
CA ILE A 462 13.07 -43.69 7.16
C ILE A 462 13.93 -44.39 8.23
N SER A 463 14.67 -45.42 7.84
CA SER A 463 15.55 -46.18 8.72
C SER A 463 16.69 -45.30 9.29
N MET A 464 17.39 -44.54 8.43
CA MET A 464 18.45 -43.63 8.86
C MET A 464 17.92 -42.49 9.75
N GLY A 465 16.74 -41.97 9.43
CA GLY A 465 16.10 -40.89 10.17
C GLY A 465 15.29 -41.34 11.39
N ARG A 466 15.41 -42.60 11.82
CA ARG A 466 14.57 -43.13 12.91
C ARG A 466 14.64 -42.27 14.17
N GLY A 467 13.47 -41.84 14.65
CA GLY A 467 13.33 -41.05 15.87
C GLY A 467 13.62 -39.55 15.71
N TRP A 468 13.76 -39.04 14.49
CA TRP A 468 13.99 -37.62 14.23
C TRP A 468 12.88 -36.72 14.80
N GLU A 469 11.62 -37.17 14.80
CA GLU A 469 10.45 -36.40 15.28
C GLU A 469 10.52 -35.98 16.76
N LYS A 470 11.37 -36.62 17.56
CA LYS A 470 11.56 -36.32 19.00
C LYS A 470 12.97 -35.82 19.30
N ARG A 471 13.84 -35.75 18.30
CA ARG A 471 15.26 -35.41 18.48
C ARG A 471 15.44 -33.89 18.37
N ILE A 472 15.79 -33.27 19.50
CA ILE A 472 16.25 -31.87 19.51
C ILE A 472 17.76 -31.85 19.25
N LEU A 473 18.17 -31.06 18.27
CA LEU A 473 19.58 -30.88 17.89
C LEU A 473 20.17 -29.75 18.72
N HIS A 474 21.21 -30.03 19.52
CA HIS A 474 21.82 -29.05 20.42
C HIS A 474 22.88 -28.19 19.70
N ALA A 475 23.02 -26.92 20.06
CA ALA A 475 24.03 -26.04 19.45
C ALA A 475 25.46 -26.41 19.90
N ASP A 476 25.61 -26.84 21.16
CA ASP A 476 26.91 -27.19 21.78
C ASP A 476 27.68 -28.29 21.04
N ASN A 477 26.97 -29.18 20.34
CA ASN A 477 27.56 -30.27 19.57
C ASN A 477 27.48 -30.03 18.05
N LEU A 478 27.44 -28.76 17.61
CA LEU A 478 27.35 -28.38 16.20
C LEU A 478 26.13 -28.97 15.48
N ARG A 479 25.01 -29.14 16.20
CA ARG A 479 23.77 -29.76 15.69
C ARG A 479 24.01 -31.16 15.11
N ALA A 480 24.91 -31.94 15.70
CA ALA A 480 25.31 -33.24 15.16
C ALA A 480 24.11 -34.15 14.82
N GLY A 481 24.15 -34.75 13.63
CA GLY A 481 23.12 -35.68 13.14
C GLY A 481 21.88 -35.00 12.53
N TRP A 482 22.00 -33.74 12.11
CA TRP A 482 20.93 -33.01 11.42
C TRP A 482 20.66 -33.61 10.03
N GLU A 483 21.67 -34.21 9.37
CA GLU A 483 21.59 -34.83 8.06
C GLU A 483 20.65 -36.05 8.10
N SER A 484 20.83 -36.92 9.10
CA SER A 484 19.96 -38.08 9.33
C SER A 484 18.54 -37.65 9.70
N ALA A 485 18.40 -36.60 10.51
CA ALA A 485 17.11 -36.03 10.85
C ALA A 485 16.40 -35.43 9.63
N MET A 486 17.15 -34.78 8.73
CA MET A 486 16.63 -34.27 7.46
C MET A 486 16.16 -35.41 6.56
N ALA A 487 16.93 -36.49 6.40
CA ALA A 487 16.53 -37.65 5.60
C ALA A 487 15.19 -38.24 6.08
N GLY A 488 15.02 -38.42 7.40
CA GLY A 488 13.76 -38.88 7.98
C GLY A 488 12.61 -37.89 7.80
N CYS A 489 12.90 -36.59 7.93
CA CYS A 489 11.92 -35.52 7.74
C CYS A 489 11.38 -35.50 6.30
N LEU A 490 12.27 -35.50 5.31
CA LEU A 490 11.90 -35.49 3.90
C LEU A 490 11.10 -36.74 3.53
N ALA A 491 11.55 -37.92 3.96
CA ALA A 491 10.86 -39.19 3.65
C ALA A 491 9.42 -39.24 4.19
N GLN A 492 9.16 -38.65 5.37
CA GLN A 492 7.83 -38.68 5.98
C GLN A 492 6.92 -37.52 5.56
N ARG A 493 7.48 -36.35 5.23
CA ARG A 493 6.71 -35.11 5.03
C ARG A 493 6.62 -34.65 3.57
N ALA A 494 7.52 -35.08 2.71
CA ALA A 494 7.53 -34.73 1.29
C ALA A 494 6.86 -35.82 0.43
N THR A 495 6.51 -35.43 -0.78
CA THR A 495 6.11 -36.28 -1.90
C THR A 495 6.78 -35.77 -3.19
N PRO A 496 6.87 -36.60 -4.25
CA PRO A 496 7.40 -36.18 -5.55
C PRO A 496 6.71 -34.94 -6.15
N GLU A 497 5.44 -34.71 -5.81
CA GLU A 497 4.68 -33.52 -6.23
C GLU A 497 5.12 -32.23 -5.51
N THR A 498 5.62 -32.37 -4.28
CA THR A 498 5.94 -31.22 -3.41
C THR A 498 7.43 -30.87 -3.40
N LEU A 499 8.30 -31.84 -3.66
CA LEU A 499 9.74 -31.67 -3.67
C LEU A 499 10.28 -32.15 -5.04
N PRO A 500 10.75 -31.24 -5.91
CA PRO A 500 11.39 -31.62 -7.15
C PRO A 500 12.59 -32.53 -6.90
N ARG A 501 12.81 -33.51 -7.79
CA ARG A 501 13.89 -34.50 -7.68
C ARG A 501 13.92 -35.23 -6.33
N PHE A 502 12.74 -35.47 -5.73
CA PHE A 502 12.58 -36.10 -4.42
C PHE A 502 13.40 -37.38 -4.25
N TYR A 503 13.26 -38.35 -5.16
CA TYR A 503 13.98 -39.61 -5.08
C TYR A 503 15.49 -39.46 -5.31
N ALA A 504 15.91 -38.49 -6.14
CA ALA A 504 17.32 -38.16 -6.29
C ALA A 504 17.91 -37.67 -4.96
N ILE A 505 17.25 -36.71 -4.30
CA ILE A 505 17.68 -36.16 -3.00
C ILE A 505 17.79 -37.27 -1.96
N LEU A 506 16.78 -38.13 -1.84
CA LEU A 506 16.82 -39.26 -0.90
C LEU A 506 17.90 -40.28 -1.24
N SER A 507 18.09 -40.59 -2.53
CA SER A 507 19.17 -41.46 -3.02
C SER A 507 20.55 -40.91 -2.64
N TYR A 508 20.80 -39.61 -2.82
CA TYR A 508 22.03 -38.95 -2.38
C TYR A 508 22.23 -39.08 -0.86
N LEU A 509 21.21 -38.85 -0.03
CA LEU A 509 21.33 -38.94 1.42
C LEU A 509 21.54 -40.37 1.91
N THR A 510 20.82 -41.34 1.32
CA THR A 510 20.83 -42.75 1.73
C THR A 510 22.02 -43.53 1.18
N GLY A 511 22.54 -43.13 0.02
CA GLY A 511 23.52 -43.93 -0.72
C GLY A 511 22.90 -45.15 -1.42
N VAL A 512 21.57 -45.20 -1.58
CA VAL A 512 20.86 -46.22 -2.36
C VAL A 512 20.69 -45.73 -3.79
N GLU A 513 21.03 -46.55 -4.78
CA GLU A 513 20.93 -46.18 -6.20
C GLU A 513 19.48 -45.93 -6.63
N HIS A 514 19.28 -44.86 -7.40
CA HIS A 514 18.00 -44.54 -8.06
C HIS A 514 18.29 -43.84 -9.40
N ASP A 515 17.48 -44.10 -10.41
CA ASP A 515 17.70 -43.60 -11.77
C ASP A 515 17.76 -42.06 -11.82
N ASP A 516 16.87 -41.38 -11.09
CA ASP A 516 16.83 -39.90 -10.99
C ASP A 516 18.07 -39.26 -10.36
N ALA A 517 18.90 -40.04 -9.66
CA ALA A 517 20.11 -39.56 -9.00
C ALA A 517 21.36 -39.62 -9.91
N LEU A 518 21.27 -40.29 -11.06
CA LEU A 518 22.39 -40.44 -11.99
C LEU A 518 22.66 -39.13 -12.72
N GLN A 519 23.89 -38.62 -12.58
CA GLN A 519 24.40 -37.48 -13.35
C GLN A 519 25.52 -38.01 -14.25
N ASP A 520 25.37 -37.88 -15.58
CA ASP A 520 26.28 -38.47 -16.58
C ASP A 520 26.56 -39.98 -16.38
N GLY A 521 25.56 -40.74 -15.91
CA GLY A 521 25.67 -42.18 -15.67
C GLY A 521 26.51 -42.57 -14.44
N ARG A 522 26.82 -41.64 -13.53
CA ARG A 522 27.54 -41.91 -12.27
C ARG A 522 26.88 -41.19 -11.10
N CYS A 523 26.71 -41.87 -9.97
CA CYS A 523 26.31 -41.24 -8.72
C CYS A 523 27.53 -41.16 -7.77
N MET A 524 28.03 -39.94 -7.53
CA MET A 524 29.20 -39.72 -6.68
C MET A 524 28.94 -40.04 -5.20
N ALA A 525 27.67 -40.00 -4.76
CA ALA A 525 27.27 -40.33 -3.40
C ALA A 525 27.53 -41.79 -3.02
N LEU A 526 27.53 -42.72 -3.99
CA LEU A 526 27.79 -44.14 -3.78
C LEU A 526 29.24 -44.44 -3.36
N LYS A 527 30.16 -43.50 -3.60
CA LYS A 527 31.57 -43.65 -3.19
C LYS A 527 31.80 -43.26 -1.73
N CYS A 528 30.84 -42.57 -1.11
CA CYS A 528 30.95 -41.98 0.22
C CYS A 528 30.29 -42.90 1.27
N LYS A 529 30.94 -43.08 2.43
CA LYS A 529 30.48 -44.06 3.42
C LYS A 529 29.44 -43.46 4.37
N THR A 530 29.64 -42.21 4.74
CA THR A 530 28.82 -41.51 5.76
C THR A 530 27.83 -40.56 5.11
N ILE A 531 26.77 -40.19 5.83
CA ILE A 531 25.74 -39.28 5.31
C ILE A 531 26.28 -37.85 5.19
N GLU A 532 27.20 -37.49 6.07
CA GLU A 532 27.89 -36.21 6.13
C GLU A 532 28.76 -35.99 4.87
N GLU A 533 29.53 -37.01 4.47
CA GLU A 533 30.27 -37.01 3.20
C GLU A 533 29.34 -36.89 2.00
N ARG A 534 28.22 -37.63 2.00
CA ARG A 534 27.26 -37.63 0.91
C ARG A 534 26.58 -36.28 0.72
N TYR A 535 26.19 -35.61 1.81
CA TYR A 535 25.60 -34.27 1.73
C TYR A 535 26.59 -33.27 1.13
N ALA A 536 27.87 -33.30 1.51
CA ALA A 536 28.87 -32.37 0.96
C ALA A 536 28.93 -32.45 -0.58
N HIS A 537 28.85 -33.67 -1.14
CA HIS A 537 28.88 -33.94 -2.58
C HIS A 537 27.52 -33.83 -3.30
N MET A 538 26.43 -33.56 -2.60
CA MET A 538 25.11 -33.37 -3.21
C MET A 538 25.11 -32.15 -4.15
N PRO A 539 24.45 -32.22 -5.32
CA PRO A 539 24.31 -31.08 -6.22
C PRO A 539 23.68 -29.86 -5.51
N LEU A 540 24.14 -28.66 -5.88
CA LEU A 540 23.68 -27.43 -5.24
C LEU A 540 22.16 -27.22 -5.40
N GLU A 541 21.61 -27.56 -6.56
CA GLU A 541 20.17 -27.49 -6.82
C GLU A 541 19.38 -28.34 -5.83
N ASP A 542 19.81 -29.59 -5.61
CA ASP A 542 19.17 -30.54 -4.70
C ASP A 542 19.25 -30.05 -3.24
N LYS A 543 20.40 -29.49 -2.82
CA LYS A 543 20.55 -28.84 -1.49
C LYS A 543 19.56 -27.69 -1.31
N ILE A 544 19.41 -26.83 -2.32
CA ILE A 544 18.51 -25.67 -2.27
C ILE A 544 17.05 -26.11 -2.20
N GLN A 545 16.64 -27.10 -3.00
CA GLN A 545 15.28 -27.64 -2.98
C GLN A 545 14.94 -28.28 -1.63
N ALA A 546 15.85 -29.09 -1.08
CA ALA A 546 15.69 -29.68 0.25
C ALA A 546 15.54 -28.61 1.34
N LEU A 547 16.41 -27.59 1.32
CA LEU A 547 16.37 -26.49 2.27
C LEU A 547 15.08 -25.66 2.14
N LEU A 548 14.67 -25.32 0.92
CA LEU A 548 13.44 -24.59 0.64
C LEU A 548 12.20 -25.35 1.13
N PHE A 549 12.17 -26.66 0.95
CA PHE A 549 11.09 -27.50 1.46
C PHE A 549 11.03 -27.48 2.99
N LEU A 550 12.17 -27.56 3.69
CA LEU A 550 12.21 -27.39 5.15
C LEU A 550 11.68 -26.00 5.57
N CYS A 551 12.04 -24.94 4.85
CA CYS A 551 11.48 -23.60 5.08
C CYS A 551 9.95 -23.60 4.96
N GLN A 552 9.38 -24.24 3.93
CA GLN A 552 7.92 -24.35 3.75
C GLN A 552 7.23 -25.06 4.92
N LEU A 553 7.85 -26.11 5.47
CA LEU A 553 7.35 -26.79 6.67
C LEU A 553 7.38 -25.90 7.92
N VAL A 554 8.39 -25.04 8.03
CA VAL A 554 8.53 -24.14 9.19
C VAL A 554 7.57 -22.96 9.12
N VAL A 555 7.28 -22.42 7.92
CA VAL A 555 6.31 -21.31 7.75
C VAL A 555 4.94 -21.62 8.37
N VAL A 556 4.51 -22.88 8.35
CA VAL A 556 3.18 -23.28 8.86
C VAL A 556 3.13 -23.53 10.38
N THR A 557 4.28 -23.50 11.07
CA THR A 557 4.37 -23.75 12.51
C THR A 557 3.69 -22.64 13.33
N LYS A 558 3.25 -22.96 14.55
CA LYS A 558 2.56 -21.99 15.42
C LYS A 558 3.47 -20.80 15.78
N ASN A 559 4.73 -21.06 16.10
CA ASN A 559 5.70 -20.03 16.47
C ASN A 559 5.85 -18.96 15.37
N VAL A 560 5.94 -19.39 14.11
CA VAL A 560 6.06 -18.46 12.97
C VAL A 560 4.75 -17.71 12.72
N LYS A 561 3.60 -18.36 12.86
CA LYS A 561 2.29 -17.69 12.75
C LYS A 561 2.11 -16.59 13.79
N THR A 562 2.43 -16.87 15.06
CA THR A 562 2.39 -15.87 16.13
C THR A 562 3.36 -14.71 15.84
N TYR A 563 4.56 -14.99 15.35
CA TYR A 563 5.50 -13.95 14.95
C TYR A 563 4.98 -13.06 13.80
N TYR A 564 4.25 -13.61 12.82
CA TYR A 564 3.61 -12.79 11.78
C TYR A 564 2.53 -11.87 12.34
N GLU A 565 1.71 -12.35 13.29
CA GLU A 565 0.71 -11.53 13.98
C GLU A 565 1.38 -10.39 14.78
N GLU A 566 2.48 -10.69 15.48
CA GLU A 566 3.29 -9.67 16.17
C GLU A 566 3.83 -8.63 15.19
N CYS A 567 4.38 -9.03 14.05
CA CYS A 567 4.88 -8.11 13.02
C CYS A 567 3.76 -7.21 12.47
N GLU A 568 2.56 -7.74 12.29
CA GLU A 568 1.41 -6.97 11.82
C GLU A 568 0.93 -5.95 12.86
N ASN A 569 0.99 -6.30 14.15
CA ASN A 569 0.73 -5.39 15.25
C ASN A 569 1.75 -4.24 15.30
N HIS A 570 3.05 -4.55 15.21
CA HIS A 570 4.12 -3.53 15.14
C HIS A 570 3.94 -2.59 13.95
N LEU A 571 3.57 -3.11 12.77
CA LEU A 571 3.27 -2.27 11.60
C LEU A 571 2.08 -1.34 11.84
N THR A 572 1.10 -1.77 12.63
CA THR A 572 -0.07 -0.96 12.97
C THR A 572 0.31 0.17 13.93
N GLU A 573 1.20 -0.08 14.88
CA GLU A 573 1.76 0.94 15.78
C GLU A 573 2.61 1.96 15.01
N LEU A 574 3.55 1.50 14.18
CA LEU A 574 4.38 2.38 13.33
C LEU A 574 3.55 3.25 12.37
N ARG A 575 2.39 2.75 11.90
CA ARG A 575 1.45 3.58 11.11
C ARG A 575 0.81 4.69 11.94
N LYS A 576 0.49 4.44 13.21
CA LYS A 576 -0.04 5.47 14.12
C LYS A 576 1.02 6.52 14.42
N GLU A 577 2.22 6.10 14.80
CA GLU A 577 3.34 7.00 15.07
C GLU A 577 3.70 7.84 13.83
N ARG A 578 3.77 7.23 12.64
CA ARG A 578 3.98 7.97 11.39
C ARG A 578 2.92 9.04 11.15
N MET A 579 1.65 8.73 11.42
CA MET A 579 0.56 9.71 11.32
C MET A 579 0.70 10.84 12.36
N GLU A 580 1.18 10.54 13.56
CA GLU A 580 1.46 11.54 14.59
C GLU A 580 2.61 12.46 14.19
N ILE A 581 3.70 11.93 13.62
CA ILE A 581 4.79 12.75 13.06
C ILE A 581 4.26 13.65 11.94
N ILE A 582 3.45 13.12 11.01
CA ILE A 582 2.90 13.92 9.92
C ILE A 582 2.05 15.09 10.47
N ARG A 583 1.24 14.83 11.52
CA ARG A 583 0.46 15.87 12.21
C ARG A 583 1.35 16.86 12.96
N ALA A 584 2.42 16.40 13.61
CA ALA A 584 3.38 17.26 14.30
C ALA A 584 4.12 18.15 13.30
N ARG A 585 4.65 17.58 12.21
CA ARG A 585 5.31 18.30 11.13
C ARG A 585 4.41 19.34 10.48
N LYS A 586 3.13 19.02 10.27
CA LYS A 586 2.15 19.98 9.77
C LYS A 586 1.94 21.15 10.74
N ARG A 587 1.82 20.88 12.05
CA ARG A 587 1.72 21.92 13.09
C ARG A 587 2.96 22.80 13.15
N THR A 588 4.15 22.20 13.13
CA THR A 588 5.43 22.95 13.11
C THR A 588 5.56 23.81 11.85
N LEU A 589 5.06 23.34 10.70
CA LEU A 589 5.06 24.09 9.44
C LEU A 589 4.04 25.25 9.46
N GLU A 590 2.84 25.03 10.01
CA GLU A 590 1.82 26.07 10.17
C GLU A 590 2.33 27.19 11.10
N GLN A 591 2.89 26.83 12.25
CA GLN A 591 3.51 27.78 13.18
C GLN A 591 4.70 28.54 12.55
N ARG A 592 5.49 27.88 11.70
CA ARG A 592 6.55 28.55 10.93
C ARG A 592 5.98 29.59 9.95
N HIS A 593 4.89 29.25 9.27
CA HIS A 593 4.23 30.17 8.34
C HIS A 593 3.58 31.36 9.07
N GLU A 594 3.06 31.15 10.28
CA GLU A 594 2.56 32.21 11.15
C GLU A 594 3.68 33.19 11.55
N LEU A 595 4.84 32.67 11.99
CA LEU A 595 6.01 33.50 12.32
C LEU A 595 6.57 34.25 11.09
N ASP A 596 6.61 33.60 9.93
CA ASP A 596 7.03 34.25 8.68
C ASP A 596 6.03 35.32 8.22
N GLY A 597 4.74 35.16 8.55
CA GLY A 597 3.69 36.18 8.37
C GLY A 597 3.90 37.39 9.27
N ILE A 598 4.08 37.17 10.58
CA ILE A 598 4.37 38.22 11.56
C ILE A 598 5.61 39.02 11.16
N LYS A 599 6.67 38.34 10.69
CA LYS A 599 7.88 39.01 10.22
C LYS A 599 7.66 39.90 9.00
N LYS A 600 6.77 39.51 8.07
CA LYS A 600 6.41 40.33 6.90
C LYS A 600 5.62 41.56 7.30
N GLU A 601 4.60 41.38 8.13
CA GLU A 601 3.79 42.49 8.67
C GLU A 601 4.67 43.50 9.42
N HIS A 602 5.61 43.01 10.24
CA HIS A 602 6.54 43.86 10.98
C HIS A 602 7.56 44.59 10.07
N PHE A 603 7.85 44.07 8.87
CA PHE A 603 8.70 44.73 7.88
C PHE A 603 7.91 45.75 7.04
N GLU A 604 6.64 45.48 6.77
CA GLU A 604 5.71 46.38 6.07
C GLU A 604 5.37 47.61 6.94
N ASP A 605 5.09 47.40 8.24
CA ASP A 605 4.86 48.48 9.23
C ASP A 605 6.09 49.40 9.42
N GLN A 606 7.30 48.88 9.18
CA GLN A 606 8.53 49.67 9.20
C GLN A 606 8.72 50.52 7.93
N SER A 607 8.12 50.11 6.80
CA SER A 607 8.18 50.84 5.54
C SER A 607 7.13 51.97 5.46
N GLU A 608 5.98 51.82 6.11
CA GLU A 608 4.92 52.84 6.13
C GLU A 608 5.17 53.98 7.16
N ASN A 609 6.07 53.78 8.13
CA ASN A 609 6.38 54.78 9.17
C ASN A 609 7.64 55.64 8.90
N GLN A 610 8.20 55.62 7.68
CA GLN A 610 9.23 56.58 7.28
C GLN A 610 8.58 57.87 6.74
N PRO A 611 8.88 59.06 7.28
CA PRO A 611 8.42 60.32 6.68
C PRO A 611 9.06 60.52 5.31
N GLU A 612 8.23 60.77 4.29
CA GLU A 612 8.66 61.19 2.95
C GLU A 612 9.35 62.56 3.02
N GLU A 613 10.66 62.61 3.24
CA GLU A 613 11.47 63.77 2.88
C GLU A 613 12.92 63.34 2.61
N GLN A 614 13.18 63.01 1.34
CA GLN A 614 14.35 63.38 0.53
C GLN A 614 14.57 62.35 -0.59
N LEU A 615 14.08 62.71 -1.77
CA LEU A 615 14.55 62.17 -3.05
C LEU A 615 15.99 62.66 -3.26
N GLU A 616 16.98 61.78 -3.13
CA GLU A 616 18.27 61.93 -3.80
C GLU A 616 18.86 60.56 -4.17
N GLU A 617 18.92 60.35 -5.49
CA GLU A 617 19.78 59.46 -6.30
C GLU A 617 20.22 58.08 -5.76
N HIS A 618 19.63 57.01 -6.32
CA HIS A 618 20.29 55.71 -6.46
C HIS A 618 21.18 55.70 -7.72
N PRO A 619 22.43 55.21 -7.64
CA PRO A 619 22.99 54.40 -8.72
C PRO A 619 22.57 52.94 -8.55
N GLU A 620 22.29 52.32 -9.69
CA GLU A 620 21.99 50.91 -9.87
C GLU A 620 23.14 50.04 -9.32
N GLU A 621 22.84 49.12 -8.39
CA GLU A 621 23.66 47.92 -8.21
C GLU A 621 22.78 46.66 -8.24
N GLN A 622 23.21 45.78 -9.14
CA GLN A 622 22.56 44.56 -9.56
C GLN A 622 22.47 43.54 -8.42
N PHE A 623 21.31 42.91 -8.30
CA PHE A 623 21.14 41.64 -7.62
C PHE A 623 22.12 40.60 -8.17
N MET A 624 23.23 40.35 -7.46
CA MET A 624 23.94 39.07 -7.56
C MET A 624 23.36 38.12 -6.52
N GLN A 625 22.53 37.22 -7.03
CA GLN A 625 22.12 35.99 -6.38
C GLN A 625 23.34 35.06 -6.35
N VAL A 626 24.00 34.93 -5.19
CA VAL A 626 24.97 33.87 -4.93
C VAL A 626 24.31 32.89 -3.96
N ASP A 627 23.90 31.75 -4.52
CA ASP A 627 23.65 30.53 -3.78
C ASP A 627 24.98 30.03 -3.18
N GLU A 628 25.07 29.95 -1.85
CA GLU A 628 26.06 29.10 -1.19
C GLU A 628 25.35 28.11 -0.25
N LYS A 629 25.40 26.83 -0.66
CA LYS A 629 25.26 25.70 0.25
C LYS A 629 26.53 25.61 1.11
N PRO A 630 26.44 25.17 2.38
CA PRO A 630 27.61 24.93 3.19
C PRO A 630 28.33 23.65 2.70
N VAL A 631 29.61 23.78 2.38
CA VAL A 631 30.54 22.66 2.26
C VAL A 631 31.24 22.51 3.60
N PHE A 632 31.16 21.30 4.14
CA PHE A 632 31.90 20.83 5.31
C PHE A 632 33.29 20.41 4.84
N SER A 633 34.34 20.91 5.49
CA SER A 633 35.69 20.33 5.46
C SER A 633 36.29 20.44 6.85
N ASP A 634 36.51 19.28 7.47
CA ASP A 634 37.32 19.11 8.67
C ASP A 634 38.81 19.39 8.35
N ASP A 635 39.48 20.18 9.18
CA ASP A 635 40.87 19.92 9.58
C ASP A 635 41.13 20.58 10.96
N ASP A 636 41.71 19.78 11.84
CA ASP A 636 42.10 20.09 13.21
C ASP A 636 43.25 21.12 13.27
N THR A 637 43.27 22.00 14.28
CA THR A 637 44.46 22.22 15.14
C THR A 637 44.17 23.21 16.27
N ASP A 638 44.44 22.75 17.49
CA ASP A 638 44.56 23.52 18.73
C ASP A 638 45.42 24.78 18.56
N SER A 639 45.03 25.87 19.25
CA SER A 639 45.96 26.60 20.12
C SER A 639 45.21 27.61 21.00
N ASP A 640 45.36 27.39 22.30
CA ASP A 640 45.19 28.33 23.41
C ASP A 640 45.77 29.72 23.17
N SER A 641 45.16 30.72 23.82
CA SER A 641 45.80 31.75 24.68
C SER A 641 44.89 32.98 24.71
N ASP A 642 44.00 33.14 25.69
CA ASP A 642 44.29 33.61 27.05
C ASP A 642 44.62 35.12 27.11
N SER A 643 43.69 35.90 27.67
CA SER A 643 44.00 36.94 28.66
C SER A 643 42.71 37.45 29.32
N GLU A 644 42.49 37.00 30.57
CA GLU A 644 42.40 37.85 31.77
C GLU A 644 41.32 38.96 31.82
N ARG A 645 40.52 39.18 32.88
CA ARG A 645 40.66 38.85 34.30
C ARG A 645 39.36 39.17 35.02
N ASP A 646 39.06 38.28 35.96
CA ASP A 646 38.06 38.30 37.02
C ASP A 646 38.40 39.36 38.09
N GLU A 647 37.39 39.96 38.74
CA GLU A 647 37.43 40.25 40.18
C GLU A 647 36.05 40.70 40.71
N LEU A 648 35.66 40.02 41.78
CA LEU A 648 34.38 39.95 42.47
C LEU A 648 34.18 41.04 43.53
N ALA A 649 33.01 40.95 44.19
CA ALA A 649 32.61 41.44 45.52
C ALA A 649 31.71 42.71 45.50
N GLU A 650 30.62 42.84 46.27
CA GLU A 650 30.00 42.02 47.32
C GLU A 650 28.58 42.59 47.59
N GLU A 651 27.67 41.67 47.96
CA GLU A 651 26.53 41.70 48.92
C GLU A 651 25.87 43.04 49.35
N ASP A 652 24.52 43.11 49.34
CA ASP A 652 23.73 42.78 50.54
C ASP A 652 22.21 42.81 50.26
N GLU A 653 21.49 41.89 50.88
CA GLU A 653 20.02 41.83 50.95
C GLU A 653 19.47 42.93 51.88
N LEU A 654 18.17 43.27 51.74
CA LEU A 654 17.23 43.35 52.86
C LEU A 654 15.81 43.68 52.36
N GLU A 655 14.88 42.82 52.73
CA GLU A 655 13.44 43.08 52.81
C GLU A 655 13.17 44.15 53.88
N ASP A 656 12.21 45.06 53.64
CA ASP A 656 11.08 45.20 54.55
C ASP A 656 9.94 46.02 53.92
N SER A 657 8.72 45.59 54.24
CA SER A 657 7.47 46.27 53.93
C SER A 657 6.78 46.56 55.25
N GLU A 658 6.35 47.80 55.50
CA GLU A 658 5.16 48.03 56.34
C GLU A 658 4.60 49.44 56.15
N ASP A 659 3.28 49.47 56.09
CA ASP A 659 2.37 50.60 55.95
C ASP A 659 2.19 51.40 57.25
N SER A 660 1.79 52.66 57.10
CA SER A 660 0.61 53.28 57.73
C SER A 660 0.81 54.64 58.45
N ASP A 661 0.11 55.62 57.87
CA ASP A 661 -0.94 56.46 58.48
C ASP A 661 -0.70 57.93 58.89
N ALA A 662 -1.69 58.70 58.41
CA ALA A 662 -2.34 59.93 58.85
C ALA A 662 -1.59 61.09 59.54
N GLY A 663 -1.90 62.29 59.02
CA GLY A 663 -1.80 63.56 59.72
C GLY A 663 -2.36 64.73 58.92
N SER A 664 -3.69 64.81 58.83
CA SER A 664 -4.41 66.01 58.41
C SER A 664 -4.25 67.10 59.47
N GLU A 665 -3.98 68.36 59.09
CA GLU A 665 -4.74 69.50 59.62
C GLU A 665 -4.57 70.79 58.79
N THR A 666 -5.65 71.54 58.85
CA THR A 666 -6.03 72.75 58.12
C THR A 666 -5.47 74.04 58.72
N ASN A 667 -5.35 75.09 57.88
CA ASN A 667 -5.95 76.45 58.00
C ASN A 667 -5.00 77.64 57.75
N SER A 668 -5.52 78.55 56.90
CA SER A 668 -5.41 80.04 56.92
C SER A 668 -3.99 80.66 56.83
N GLU A 669 -3.72 81.81 56.22
CA GLU A 669 -4.54 82.93 55.77
C GLU A 669 -3.63 83.82 54.90
N THR A 670 -4.25 84.47 53.92
CA THR A 670 -3.98 85.84 53.42
C THR A 670 -2.61 86.52 53.67
N GLY A 671 -2.04 87.02 52.57
CA GLY A 671 -1.71 88.45 52.54
C GLY A 671 -0.30 88.84 52.09
N SER A 672 -0.33 89.83 51.20
CA SER A 672 0.73 90.78 50.86
C SER A 672 1.72 90.38 49.78
N GLU A 673 1.35 90.82 48.59
CA GLU A 673 2.22 91.28 47.53
C GLU A 673 3.44 92.09 48.01
N HIS A 674 4.39 92.18 47.07
CA HIS A 674 5.11 93.40 46.71
C HIS A 674 6.54 93.58 47.25
N TYR A 675 7.49 92.79 46.74
CA TYR A 675 8.79 93.34 46.32
C TYR A 675 9.30 92.68 45.03
N LYS A 676 8.98 93.35 43.91
CA LYS A 676 9.87 93.67 42.77
C LYS A 676 10.77 92.53 42.25
N ARG A 677 10.38 91.90 41.13
CA ARG A 677 10.85 92.25 39.77
C ARG A 677 12.33 92.66 39.73
N ALA A 678 13.18 91.75 39.20
CA ALA A 678 14.08 92.01 38.06
C ALA A 678 15.31 91.06 38.05
N PHE A 679 15.12 89.74 38.03
CA PHE A 679 16.16 88.78 37.55
C PHE A 679 15.55 87.51 36.91
N GLY A 680 14.31 87.59 36.40
CA GLY A 680 13.63 86.46 35.76
C GLY A 680 14.28 86.03 34.44
N THR A 681 14.80 86.97 33.65
CA THR A 681 15.09 86.71 32.23
C THR A 681 16.34 85.85 31.95
N ARG A 682 17.32 85.75 32.87
CA ARG A 682 18.52 84.89 32.69
C ARG A 682 18.40 83.53 33.39
N GLN A 683 17.69 83.46 34.52
CA GLN A 683 17.43 82.21 35.24
C GLN A 683 16.30 81.40 34.58
N GLU A 684 15.30 82.07 33.98
CA GLU A 684 14.31 81.43 33.11
C GLU A 684 14.94 80.94 31.82
N SER A 685 15.80 81.70 31.13
CA SER A 685 16.44 81.18 29.89
C SER A 685 17.42 80.02 30.12
N LEU A 686 18.04 79.91 31.30
CA LEU A 686 18.83 78.73 31.70
C LEU A 686 17.94 77.53 32.07
N ARG A 687 16.79 77.76 32.73
CA ARG A 687 15.78 76.72 32.99
C ARG A 687 15.11 76.25 31.72
N GLU A 688 14.82 77.14 30.79
CA GLU A 688 14.21 76.85 29.49
C GLU A 688 15.19 76.08 28.59
N LYS A 689 16.48 76.43 28.60
CA LYS A 689 17.54 75.61 27.97
C LYS A 689 17.78 74.28 28.68
N ALA A 690 17.60 74.21 30.00
CA ALA A 690 17.68 72.96 30.75
C ALA A 690 16.49 72.05 30.40
N ILE A 691 15.26 72.58 30.36
CA ILE A 691 14.05 71.89 29.91
C ILE A 691 14.17 71.45 28.45
N GLN A 692 14.78 72.27 27.57
CA GLN A 692 15.05 71.89 26.18
C GLN A 692 16.07 70.75 26.07
N ARG A 693 17.18 70.79 26.84
CA ARG A 693 18.13 69.65 26.88
C ARG A 693 17.52 68.40 27.51
N ASP A 694 16.72 68.53 28.57
CA ASP A 694 16.02 67.40 29.20
C ASP A 694 15.00 66.79 28.24
N ALA A 695 14.28 67.63 27.48
CA ALA A 695 13.35 67.18 26.45
C ALA A 695 14.08 66.49 25.28
N GLU A 696 15.25 66.99 24.88
CA GLU A 696 16.08 66.42 23.80
C GLU A 696 16.76 65.11 24.24
N GLN A 697 17.26 65.03 25.47
CA GLN A 697 17.78 63.81 26.10
C GLN A 697 16.68 62.78 26.31
N SER A 698 15.48 63.20 26.72
CA SER A 698 14.31 62.33 26.84
C SER A 698 13.86 61.79 25.47
N ARG A 699 13.91 62.61 24.41
CA ARG A 699 13.67 62.14 23.02
C ARG A 699 14.71 61.12 22.57
N GLN A 700 16.01 61.39 22.76
CA GLN A 700 17.07 60.45 22.40
C GLN A 700 17.00 59.15 23.22
N ALA A 701 16.64 59.24 24.51
CA ALA A 701 16.43 58.08 25.37
C ALA A 701 15.20 57.26 24.93
N GLN A 702 14.12 57.90 24.52
CA GLN A 702 12.93 57.22 23.96
C GLN A 702 13.25 56.55 22.62
N GLU A 703 14.07 57.15 21.78
CA GLU A 703 14.49 56.59 20.49
C GLU A 703 15.42 55.39 20.67
N LEU A 704 16.43 55.49 21.54
CA LEU A 704 17.28 54.36 21.94
C LEU A 704 16.48 53.23 22.61
N ALA A 705 15.46 53.55 23.41
CA ALA A 705 14.58 52.57 24.01
C ALA A 705 13.73 51.83 22.96
N ARG A 706 13.23 52.53 21.93
CA ARG A 706 12.51 51.92 20.80
C ARG A 706 13.40 50.99 19.98
N VAL A 707 14.62 51.42 19.64
CA VAL A 707 15.60 50.58 18.92
C VAL A 707 15.95 49.33 19.73
N ARG A 708 16.17 49.47 21.04
CA ARG A 708 16.43 48.32 21.94
C ARG A 708 15.23 47.39 22.06
N ALA A 709 14.00 47.89 22.01
CA ALA A 709 12.78 47.07 22.02
C ALA A 709 12.66 46.25 20.72
N LEU A 710 12.84 46.88 19.55
CA LEU A 710 12.85 46.21 18.25
C LEU A 710 13.96 45.15 18.15
N GLN A 711 15.15 45.44 18.69
CA GLN A 711 16.25 44.46 18.76
C GLN A 711 15.93 43.26 19.67
N ARG A 712 15.17 43.46 20.76
CA ARG A 712 14.72 42.35 21.63
C ARG A 712 13.66 41.49 20.94
N GLU A 713 12.71 42.11 20.25
CA GLU A 713 11.64 41.43 19.52
C GLU A 713 12.19 40.60 18.34
N THR A 714 13.08 41.19 17.53
CA THR A 714 13.77 40.47 16.45
C THR A 714 14.63 39.31 16.98
N LYS A 715 15.28 39.47 18.14
CA LYS A 715 16.03 38.39 18.79
C LYS A 715 15.11 37.26 19.28
N GLN A 716 13.92 37.59 19.79
CA GLN A 716 12.91 36.61 20.20
C GLN A 716 12.37 35.82 19.00
N LEU A 717 11.95 36.50 17.92
CA LEU A 717 11.48 35.85 16.69
C LEU A 717 12.54 34.92 16.08
N ASN A 718 13.81 35.33 16.07
CA ASN A 718 14.91 34.50 15.60
C ASN A 718 15.18 33.29 16.51
N ALA A 719 15.02 33.43 17.83
CA ALA A 719 15.16 32.32 18.78
C ALA A 719 14.03 31.30 18.63
N GLU A 720 12.79 31.75 18.43
CA GLU A 720 11.65 30.88 18.14
C GLU A 720 11.83 30.13 16.82
N ARG A 721 12.29 30.80 15.76
CA ARG A 721 12.61 30.14 14.48
C ARG A 721 13.64 29.03 14.64
N ARG A 722 14.72 29.28 15.40
CA ARG A 722 15.75 28.26 15.69
C ARG A 722 15.16 27.06 16.43
N ARG A 723 14.34 27.30 17.45
CA ARG A 723 13.62 26.24 18.18
C ARG A 723 12.74 25.40 17.26
N MET A 724 12.05 26.04 16.31
CA MET A 724 11.20 25.35 15.33
C MET A 724 12.01 24.55 14.31
N ASP A 725 13.15 25.06 13.85
CA ASP A 725 14.07 24.34 12.97
C ASP A 725 14.69 23.11 13.69
N GLU A 726 15.03 23.24 14.97
CA GLU A 726 15.48 22.12 15.82
C GLU A 726 14.39 21.07 16.01
N GLU A 727 13.14 21.48 16.26
CA GLU A 727 12.01 20.56 16.38
C GLU A 727 11.74 19.84 15.05
N ALA A 728 11.79 20.57 13.92
CA ALA A 728 11.65 19.98 12.59
C ALA A 728 12.76 18.96 12.30
N LEU A 729 14.02 19.25 12.69
CA LEU A 729 15.12 18.31 12.58
C LEU A 729 14.91 17.07 13.47
N ARG A 730 14.41 17.25 14.69
CA ARG A 730 14.09 16.15 15.61
C ARG A 730 12.99 15.25 15.04
N LEU A 731 11.92 15.84 14.51
CA LEU A 731 10.84 15.11 13.83
C LEU A 731 11.36 14.38 12.59
N GLY A 732 12.26 14.99 11.81
CA GLY A 732 12.89 14.36 10.65
C GLY A 732 13.75 13.15 11.02
N LYS A 733 14.57 13.23 12.08
CA LYS A 733 15.33 12.08 12.60
C LYS A 733 14.40 10.97 13.06
N HIS A 734 13.32 11.31 13.77
CA HIS A 734 12.34 10.33 14.24
C HIS A 734 11.60 9.66 13.07
N GLU A 735 11.24 10.41 12.02
CA GLU A 735 10.68 9.87 10.78
C GLU A 735 11.62 8.82 10.15
N GLN A 736 12.92 9.12 10.06
CA GLN A 736 13.90 8.16 9.54
C GLN A 736 13.98 6.87 10.37
N VAL A 737 13.88 6.95 11.71
CA VAL A 737 13.84 5.76 12.58
C VAL A 737 12.59 4.91 12.28
N ILE A 738 11.42 5.54 12.26
CA ILE A 738 10.15 4.86 11.96
C ILE A 738 10.22 4.23 10.56
N GLU A 739 10.80 4.90 9.58
CA GLU A 739 10.91 4.36 8.23
C GLU A 739 11.83 3.13 8.16
N ARG A 740 12.94 3.11 8.91
CA ARG A 740 13.82 1.93 9.01
C ARG A 740 13.10 0.76 9.69
N GLU A 741 12.40 1.00 10.80
CA GLU A 741 11.61 -0.03 11.48
C GLU A 741 10.44 -0.50 10.59
N PHE A 742 9.77 0.42 9.89
CA PHE A 742 8.69 0.07 8.98
C PHE A 742 9.19 -0.83 7.85
N ARG A 743 10.36 -0.52 7.27
CA ARG A 743 10.99 -1.37 6.25
C ARG A 743 11.30 -2.77 6.79
N ARG A 744 11.79 -2.86 8.03
CA ARG A 744 12.12 -4.12 8.69
C ARG A 744 10.95 -5.10 8.71
N TYR A 745 9.77 -4.63 9.11
CA TYR A 745 8.59 -5.48 9.26
C TYR A 745 7.69 -5.56 8.02
N ALA A 746 7.63 -4.51 7.20
CA ALA A 746 6.62 -4.41 6.13
C ALA A 746 6.78 -5.48 5.04
N MET A 747 8.00 -5.96 4.84
CA MET A 747 8.30 -6.97 3.83
C MET A 747 8.11 -8.38 4.35
N ILE A 748 8.20 -8.64 5.67
CA ILE A 748 8.20 -10.00 6.26
C ILE A 748 7.11 -10.92 5.67
N PRO A 749 5.82 -10.54 5.58
CA PRO A 749 4.80 -11.43 5.03
C PRO A 749 4.92 -11.66 3.51
N ARG A 750 5.48 -10.69 2.78
CA ARG A 750 5.63 -10.74 1.32
C ARG A 750 6.66 -9.73 0.82
N LEU A 751 7.70 -10.24 0.15
CA LEU A 751 8.69 -9.42 -0.55
C LEU A 751 8.02 -8.53 -1.59
N ARG A 752 8.30 -7.22 -1.54
CA ARG A 752 7.84 -6.24 -2.54
C ARG A 752 9.04 -5.64 -3.28
N PRO A 753 8.92 -5.42 -4.60
CA PRO A 753 9.95 -4.70 -5.32
C PRO A 753 9.97 -3.23 -4.88
N LEU A 754 11.15 -2.62 -4.95
CA LEU A 754 11.39 -1.19 -4.75
C LEU A 754 10.59 -0.33 -5.75
N GLY A 755 10.44 -0.83 -6.98
CA GLY A 755 9.67 -0.19 -8.03
C GLY A 755 9.79 -0.93 -9.35
N ARG A 756 9.26 -0.30 -10.41
CA ARG A 756 9.29 -0.83 -11.78
C ARG A 756 9.77 0.24 -12.74
N ASP A 757 10.45 -0.16 -13.81
CA ASP A 757 10.80 0.75 -14.89
C ASP A 757 9.72 0.84 -15.98
N ARG A 758 9.98 1.63 -17.02
CA ARG A 758 9.11 1.77 -18.20
C ARG A 758 8.80 0.45 -18.91
N PHE A 759 9.72 -0.53 -18.87
CA PHE A 759 9.61 -1.86 -19.49
C PHE A 759 9.09 -2.94 -18.53
N MET A 760 8.60 -2.57 -17.34
CA MET A 760 8.09 -3.47 -16.30
C MET A 760 9.15 -4.36 -15.63
N SER A 761 10.45 -4.04 -15.76
CA SER A 761 11.48 -4.72 -14.94
C SER A 761 11.28 -4.35 -13.48
N ARG A 762 11.35 -5.34 -12.58
CA ARG A 762 11.16 -5.19 -11.14
C ARG A 762 12.51 -5.12 -10.43
N TYR A 763 12.67 -4.14 -9.55
CA TYR A 763 13.91 -3.93 -8.80
C TYR A 763 13.70 -4.38 -7.34
N PHE A 764 14.57 -5.22 -6.81
CA PHE A 764 14.49 -5.76 -5.45
C PHE A 764 15.78 -5.43 -4.69
N TRP A 765 15.61 -4.93 -3.46
CA TRP A 765 16.70 -4.68 -2.54
C TRP A 765 16.30 -5.24 -1.18
N LEU A 766 17.10 -6.17 -0.66
CA LEU A 766 16.75 -7.01 0.49
C LEU A 766 17.35 -6.52 1.81
N ASP A 767 18.29 -5.57 1.80
CA ASP A 767 18.93 -5.14 3.04
C ASP A 767 17.94 -4.42 3.96
N GLY A 768 18.12 -4.62 5.27
CA GLY A 768 17.28 -4.03 6.30
C GLY A 768 15.88 -4.63 6.45
N ILE A 769 15.70 -5.91 6.10
CA ILE A 769 14.45 -6.67 6.28
C ILE A 769 14.60 -7.67 7.44
N GLY A 770 13.54 -7.85 8.24
CA GLY A 770 13.47 -8.92 9.25
C GLY A 770 14.44 -8.70 10.41
N THR A 771 15.36 -9.64 10.63
CA THR A 771 16.38 -9.51 11.69
C THR A 771 17.44 -8.47 11.39
N ALA A 772 17.54 -8.04 10.13
CA ALA A 772 18.59 -7.15 9.70
C ALA A 772 18.32 -5.67 10.04
N SER A 773 19.40 -4.96 10.35
CA SER A 773 19.43 -3.50 10.45
C SER A 773 20.20 -2.92 9.28
N LEU A 774 19.82 -1.72 8.82
CA LEU A 774 20.54 -0.95 7.81
C LEU A 774 21.77 -0.22 8.37
N SER A 775 21.85 -0.11 9.69
CA SER A 775 22.95 0.54 10.40
C SER A 775 23.49 -0.37 11.49
N THR A 776 24.81 -0.39 11.66
CA THR A 776 25.45 -1.02 12.81
C THR A 776 25.35 -0.12 14.05
N HIS A 777 25.69 -0.67 15.22
CA HIS A 777 25.68 0.07 16.49
C HIS A 777 26.61 1.31 16.49
N GLY A 778 27.58 1.38 15.58
CA GLY A 778 28.48 2.54 15.40
C GLY A 778 28.02 3.55 14.36
N GLY A 779 26.76 3.48 13.87
CA GLY A 779 26.24 4.39 12.85
C GLY A 779 26.67 4.07 11.41
N ASN A 780 27.63 3.17 11.21
CA ASN A 780 28.07 2.74 9.88
C ASN A 780 27.01 1.89 9.17
N THR A 781 27.00 1.94 7.83
CA THR A 781 26.10 1.13 7.01
C THR A 781 26.35 -0.37 7.21
N ALA A 782 25.28 -1.12 7.40
CA ALA A 782 25.29 -2.59 7.41
C ALA A 782 24.71 -3.11 6.09
N TYR A 783 25.20 -4.26 5.64
CA TYR A 783 24.67 -4.93 4.45
C TYR A 783 24.32 -6.38 4.77
N GLN A 784 23.44 -6.96 3.96
CA GLN A 784 23.13 -8.39 3.98
C GLN A 784 23.42 -8.98 2.60
N THR A 785 22.80 -8.40 1.58
CA THR A 785 23.04 -8.72 0.18
C THR A 785 24.07 -7.79 -0.46
N GLY A 786 24.04 -6.49 -0.11
CA GLY A 786 24.90 -5.46 -0.74
C GLY A 786 24.73 -5.41 -2.25
N ARG A 787 23.52 -5.69 -2.75
CA ARG A 787 23.18 -5.86 -4.17
C ARG A 787 21.76 -5.38 -4.45
N VAL A 788 21.49 -4.98 -5.69
CA VAL A 788 20.12 -4.74 -6.17
C VAL A 788 19.81 -5.75 -7.27
N PHE A 789 18.80 -6.59 -7.05
CA PHE A 789 18.37 -7.60 -8.01
C PHE A 789 17.32 -7.03 -8.95
N VAL A 790 17.39 -7.41 -10.22
CA VAL A 790 16.48 -6.97 -11.27
C VAL A 790 15.85 -8.18 -11.90
N GLN A 791 14.52 -8.23 -11.93
CA GLN A 791 13.77 -9.25 -12.64
C GLN A 791 13.14 -8.63 -13.88
N SER A 792 13.38 -9.21 -15.06
CA SER A 792 12.76 -8.75 -16.29
C SER A 792 11.24 -8.97 -16.28
N ALA A 793 10.53 -8.27 -17.17
CA ALA A 793 9.08 -8.39 -17.27
C ALA A 793 8.66 -9.84 -17.55
N SER A 794 7.57 -10.28 -16.92
CA SER A 794 6.96 -11.55 -17.29
C SER A 794 6.39 -11.49 -18.71
N ASN A 795 6.30 -12.63 -19.40
CA ASN A 795 5.76 -12.72 -20.75
C ASN A 795 4.35 -12.07 -20.82
N ARG A 796 3.50 -12.34 -19.83
CA ARG A 796 2.16 -11.72 -19.74
C ARG A 796 2.21 -10.20 -19.57
N GLU A 797 3.13 -9.67 -18.75
CA GLU A 797 3.29 -8.21 -18.59
C GLU A 797 3.78 -7.57 -19.90
N TRP A 798 4.72 -8.21 -20.60
CA TRP A 798 5.23 -7.76 -21.88
C TRP A 798 4.16 -7.72 -22.98
N GLN A 799 3.34 -8.76 -23.09
CA GLN A 799 2.24 -8.80 -24.05
C GLN A 799 1.23 -7.67 -23.79
N ASN A 800 0.85 -7.46 -22.52
CA ASN A 800 -0.05 -6.36 -22.15
C ASN A 800 0.56 -4.98 -22.45
N LEU A 801 1.86 -4.82 -22.24
CA LEU A 801 2.57 -3.58 -22.55
C LEU A 801 2.58 -3.32 -24.06
N SER A 802 2.86 -4.36 -24.85
CA SER A 802 2.91 -4.32 -26.31
C SER A 802 1.56 -3.98 -26.94
N LEU A 803 0.46 -4.51 -26.40
CA LEU A 803 -0.90 -4.22 -26.88
C LEU A 803 -1.30 -2.74 -26.73
N ASN A 804 -0.78 -2.08 -25.70
CA ASN A 804 -1.09 -0.68 -25.40
C ASN A 804 -0.07 0.31 -26.00
N TYR A 805 1.01 -0.19 -26.62
CA TYR A 805 2.07 0.63 -27.19
C TYR A 805 1.78 1.01 -28.65
N GLU A 806 2.01 2.27 -29.01
CA GLU A 806 1.84 2.74 -30.38
C GLU A 806 2.87 2.06 -31.30
N GLY A 807 2.39 1.31 -32.29
CA GLY A 807 3.24 0.48 -33.16
C GLY A 807 3.43 -0.98 -32.69
N GLY A 808 2.77 -1.38 -31.60
CA GLY A 808 2.71 -2.76 -31.12
C GLY A 808 4.05 -3.32 -30.60
N GLU A 809 4.12 -4.65 -30.54
CA GLU A 809 5.31 -5.38 -30.08
C GLU A 809 6.63 -5.03 -30.83
N PRO A 810 6.68 -4.95 -32.18
CA PRO A 810 7.96 -4.70 -32.86
C PRO A 810 8.52 -3.31 -32.57
N ALA A 811 7.65 -2.29 -32.44
CA ALA A 811 8.06 -0.95 -32.08
C ALA A 811 8.57 -0.88 -30.63
N LEU A 812 7.91 -1.58 -29.71
CA LEU A 812 8.31 -1.65 -28.30
C LEU A 812 9.64 -2.40 -28.13
N ALA A 813 9.82 -3.53 -28.83
CA ALA A 813 11.05 -4.31 -28.83
C ALA A 813 12.23 -3.48 -29.36
N LYS A 814 12.04 -2.74 -30.46
CA LYS A 814 13.05 -1.83 -31.00
C LYS A 814 13.44 -0.75 -30.00
N ARG A 815 12.46 -0.15 -29.31
CA ARG A 815 12.73 0.86 -28.27
C ARG A 815 13.50 0.27 -27.08
N ARG A 816 13.13 -0.94 -26.64
CA ARG A 816 13.84 -1.67 -25.59
C ARG A 816 15.31 -1.90 -25.96
N ALA A 817 15.59 -2.36 -27.18
CA ALA A 817 16.96 -2.59 -27.64
C ALA A 817 17.82 -1.30 -27.65
N ILE A 818 17.23 -0.15 -27.97
CA ILE A 818 17.93 1.14 -27.97
C ILE A 818 18.19 1.62 -26.52
N GLU A 819 17.20 1.54 -25.63
CA GLU A 819 17.25 2.13 -24.29
C GLU A 819 17.84 1.20 -23.21
N GLN A 820 17.74 -0.13 -23.37
CA GLN A 820 18.37 -1.12 -22.48
C GLN A 820 19.68 -1.69 -23.04
N GLY A 821 19.98 -1.45 -24.33
CA GLY A 821 21.09 -2.10 -25.03
C GLY A 821 20.70 -3.48 -25.59
N ASP A 822 21.64 -4.12 -26.29
CA ASP A 822 21.47 -5.44 -26.93
C ASP A 822 21.55 -6.60 -25.90
N GLU A 823 21.04 -6.37 -24.68
CA GLU A 823 20.89 -7.41 -23.68
C GLU A 823 19.69 -8.28 -24.06
N ASN A 824 19.95 -9.47 -24.58
CA ASN A 824 18.93 -10.45 -24.93
C ASN A 824 18.37 -11.12 -23.65
N VAL A 825 17.72 -10.33 -22.79
CA VAL A 825 17.17 -10.79 -21.51
C VAL A 825 15.81 -11.44 -21.74
N SER A 826 15.76 -12.74 -21.51
CA SER A 826 14.53 -13.54 -21.56
C SER A 826 13.51 -13.06 -20.54
N PHE A 827 12.22 -13.37 -20.78
CA PHE A 827 11.14 -12.97 -19.88
C PHE A 827 11.27 -13.64 -18.51
N GLY A 828 11.10 -12.87 -17.43
CA GLY A 828 11.22 -13.35 -16.05
C GLY A 828 12.63 -13.62 -15.55
N GLN A 829 13.66 -13.45 -16.39
CA GLN A 829 15.06 -13.67 -16.04
C GLN A 829 15.56 -12.65 -15.00
N TRP A 830 16.47 -13.09 -14.14
CA TRP A 830 17.10 -12.29 -13.11
C TRP A 830 18.46 -11.73 -13.56
N GLY A 831 18.80 -10.55 -13.04
CA GLY A 831 20.11 -9.92 -13.13
C GLY A 831 20.38 -9.10 -11.87
N VAL A 832 21.55 -8.47 -11.78
CA VAL A 832 21.99 -7.80 -10.55
C VAL A 832 22.87 -6.58 -10.83
N TYR A 833 22.80 -5.60 -9.94
CA TYR A 833 23.80 -4.54 -9.80
C TYR A 833 24.60 -4.77 -8.53
N THR A 834 25.92 -4.79 -8.65
CA THR A 834 26.85 -5.02 -7.54
C THR A 834 27.69 -3.80 -7.19
N LYS A 835 27.76 -2.80 -8.07
CA LYS A 835 28.62 -1.62 -7.90
C LYS A 835 27.82 -0.34 -7.62
N PRO A 836 28.31 0.56 -6.75
CA PRO A 836 27.66 1.84 -6.48
C PRO A 836 27.44 2.68 -7.74
N GLU A 837 28.41 2.69 -8.66
CA GLU A 837 28.37 3.50 -9.87
C GLU A 837 27.19 3.10 -10.77
N GLN A 838 26.84 1.81 -10.81
CA GLN A 838 25.68 1.32 -11.58
C GLN A 838 24.35 1.87 -11.03
N ILE A 839 24.26 2.09 -9.71
CA ILE A 839 23.06 2.66 -9.09
C ILE A 839 22.93 4.14 -9.44
N GLU A 840 24.03 4.89 -9.45
CA GLU A 840 24.02 6.29 -9.90
C GLU A 840 23.64 6.40 -11.38
N GLU A 841 24.21 5.53 -12.23
CA GLU A 841 23.85 5.45 -13.65
C GLU A 841 22.38 5.08 -13.85
N LEU A 842 21.82 4.20 -13.02
CA LEU A 842 20.41 3.83 -13.04
C LEU A 842 19.52 5.03 -12.68
N ILE A 843 19.86 5.78 -11.62
CA ILE A 843 19.15 6.99 -11.21
C ILE A 843 19.19 8.05 -12.32
N ALA A 844 20.32 8.18 -13.01
CA ALA A 844 20.49 9.07 -14.16
C ALA A 844 19.65 8.63 -15.37
N TRP A 845 19.44 7.33 -15.58
CA TRP A 845 18.60 6.81 -16.67
C TRP A 845 17.08 6.94 -16.41
N LEU A 846 16.64 6.85 -15.15
CA LEU A 846 15.21 6.92 -14.79
C LEU A 846 14.59 8.30 -15.06
N ARG A 847 13.33 8.32 -15.52
CA ARG A 847 12.60 9.54 -15.87
C ARG A 847 11.53 9.89 -14.83
N THR A 848 11.70 11.05 -14.19
CA THR A 848 10.76 11.59 -13.19
C THR A 848 9.40 12.00 -13.77
N LYS A 849 9.32 12.17 -15.09
CA LYS A 849 8.07 12.45 -15.81
C LYS A 849 7.13 11.23 -15.87
N GLY A 850 7.66 10.02 -15.70
CA GLY A 850 6.90 8.76 -15.75
C GLY A 850 6.36 8.36 -14.38
N THR A 851 5.18 7.74 -14.33
CA THR A 851 4.54 7.37 -13.06
C THR A 851 5.33 6.28 -12.34
N ARG A 852 5.74 5.21 -13.06
CA ARG A 852 6.46 4.07 -12.45
C ARG A 852 7.89 4.47 -12.12
N GLU A 853 8.56 5.14 -13.04
CA GLU A 853 9.96 5.51 -12.87
C GLU A 853 10.17 6.62 -11.84
N ASN A 854 9.23 7.56 -11.71
CA ASN A 854 9.29 8.54 -10.62
C ASN A 854 9.17 7.87 -9.26
N ALA A 855 8.28 6.88 -9.12
CA ALA A 855 8.14 6.11 -7.89
C ALA A 855 9.41 5.30 -7.57
N LEU A 856 9.99 4.64 -8.58
CA LEU A 856 11.25 3.89 -8.42
C LEU A 856 12.42 4.82 -8.06
N LYS A 857 12.59 5.94 -8.78
CA LYS A 857 13.65 6.91 -8.50
C LYS A 857 13.51 7.51 -7.10
N ALA A 858 12.30 7.83 -6.66
CA ALA A 858 12.05 8.32 -5.31
C ALA A 858 12.49 7.31 -4.23
N GLN A 859 12.25 6.01 -4.44
CA GLN A 859 12.72 4.99 -3.50
C GLN A 859 14.25 4.82 -3.55
N LEU A 860 14.88 4.86 -4.73
CA LEU A 860 16.33 4.76 -4.87
C LEU A 860 17.04 5.93 -4.20
N LEU A 861 16.59 7.17 -4.43
CA LEU A 861 17.14 8.35 -3.77
C LEU A 861 16.97 8.29 -2.25
N LYS A 862 15.82 7.83 -1.77
CA LYS A 862 15.53 7.71 -0.35
C LYS A 862 16.49 6.76 0.38
N TYR A 863 16.93 5.68 -0.26
CA TYR A 863 17.82 4.67 0.33
C TYR A 863 19.23 4.69 -0.25
N ARG A 864 19.60 5.72 -1.01
CA ARG A 864 20.85 5.79 -1.78
C ARG A 864 22.08 5.53 -0.91
N ASP A 865 22.20 6.24 0.20
CA ASP A 865 23.37 6.14 1.09
C ASP A 865 23.52 4.73 1.70
N TYR A 866 22.39 4.06 1.98
CA TYR A 866 22.39 2.69 2.50
C TYR A 866 22.72 1.66 1.42
N ILE A 867 22.17 1.83 0.20
CA ILE A 867 22.44 0.93 -0.93
C ILE A 867 23.92 1.03 -1.32
N GLU A 868 24.41 2.24 -1.59
CA GLU A 868 25.79 2.46 -2.00
C GLU A 868 26.77 2.15 -0.87
N GLY A 869 26.48 2.57 0.36
CA GLY A 869 27.31 2.23 1.53
C GLY A 869 27.38 0.72 1.77
N GLY A 870 26.27 0.01 1.58
CA GLY A 870 26.23 -1.46 1.67
C GLY A 870 27.01 -2.15 0.56
N MET A 871 26.92 -1.66 -0.68
CA MET A 871 27.71 -2.14 -1.82
C MET A 871 29.22 -1.93 -1.59
N ARG A 872 29.65 -0.74 -1.18
CA ARG A 872 31.06 -0.44 -0.89
C ARG A 872 31.61 -1.35 0.20
N LYS A 873 30.88 -1.46 1.32
CA LYS A 873 31.29 -2.32 2.44
C LYS A 873 31.39 -3.79 2.03
N ARG A 874 30.45 -4.29 1.22
CA ARG A 874 30.53 -5.64 0.67
C ARG A 874 31.77 -5.84 -0.21
N ILE A 875 32.06 -4.88 -1.09
CA ILE A 875 33.24 -4.93 -1.96
C ILE A 875 34.51 -4.94 -1.12
N ASP A 876 34.57 -4.10 -0.08
CA ASP A 876 35.70 -4.04 0.85
C ASP A 876 35.86 -5.35 1.63
N ASP A 877 34.78 -5.92 2.16
CA ASP A 877 34.82 -7.19 2.91
C ASP A 877 35.24 -8.37 2.01
N ILE A 878 34.80 -8.39 0.75
CA ILE A 878 35.27 -9.36 -0.25
C ILE A 878 36.75 -9.12 -0.55
N ALA A 879 37.17 -7.88 -0.79
CA ALA A 879 38.57 -7.56 -1.08
C ALA A 879 39.49 -7.92 0.11
N LEU A 880 39.06 -7.68 1.34
CA LEU A 880 39.77 -8.03 2.57
C LEU A 880 39.81 -9.55 2.80
N GLY A 881 38.74 -10.28 2.48
CA GLY A 881 38.68 -11.73 2.52
C GLY A 881 39.54 -12.41 1.44
N TRP A 882 39.79 -11.72 0.31
CA TRP A 882 40.59 -12.21 -0.84
C TRP A 882 42.04 -11.74 -0.83
N ARG A 883 42.45 -10.76 -0.01
CA ARG A 883 43.88 -10.44 0.11
C ARG A 883 44.61 -11.66 0.66
N GLU A 884 45.39 -12.32 -0.19
CA GLU A 884 46.58 -13.04 0.28
C GLU A 884 47.32 -12.08 1.23
N PRO A 885 47.58 -12.48 2.47
CA PRO A 885 48.18 -11.56 3.42
C PRO A 885 49.54 -11.15 2.88
N VAL A 886 49.71 -9.84 2.69
CA VAL A 886 51.02 -9.22 2.49
C VAL A 886 51.93 -9.78 3.57
N GLU A 887 53.00 -10.45 3.13
CA GLU A 887 53.99 -11.09 3.98
C GLU A 887 54.61 -10.08 4.94
N THR A 888 54.03 -9.93 6.12
CA THR A 888 54.76 -9.41 7.27
C THR A 888 55.67 -10.53 7.73
N ARG A 889 56.92 -10.47 7.24
CA ARG A 889 58.07 -11.31 7.57
C ARG A 889 58.07 -11.83 9.02
N ARG A 890 57.38 -12.94 9.31
CA ARG A 890 57.70 -13.86 10.41
C ARG A 890 57.27 -15.29 10.07
N SER A 891 58.29 -16.12 9.84
CA SER A 891 58.33 -17.59 9.92
C SER A 891 57.39 -18.38 8.99
N SER A 892 57.97 -18.88 7.89
CA SER A 892 57.46 -19.98 7.06
C SER A 892 57.35 -21.29 7.86
N ARG A 893 56.21 -21.53 8.52
CA ARG A 893 55.75 -22.88 8.85
C ARG A 893 54.59 -23.20 7.92
N VAL A 894 54.72 -24.34 7.23
CA VAL A 894 53.76 -24.95 6.30
C VAL A 894 52.32 -24.65 6.72
N ARG A 895 51.66 -23.74 5.99
CA ARG A 895 50.22 -23.50 6.12
C ARG A 895 49.52 -24.45 5.15
N THR A 896 48.85 -25.46 5.69
CA THR A 896 48.00 -26.38 4.93
C THR A 896 46.80 -25.62 4.37
N GLU A 897 46.30 -25.96 3.19
CA GLU A 897 45.10 -25.37 2.55
C GLU A 897 43.88 -25.32 3.49
N GLN A 898 43.75 -26.31 4.38
CA GLN A 898 42.75 -26.36 5.45
C GLN A 898 42.74 -25.11 6.35
N SER A 899 43.90 -24.50 6.62
CA SER A 899 44.02 -23.30 7.45
C SER A 899 43.56 -22.01 6.75
N ALA A 900 43.57 -22.01 5.41
CA ALA A 900 43.01 -20.92 4.60
C ALA A 900 41.48 -21.05 4.50
N HIS A 901 40.96 -22.27 4.31
CA HIS A 901 39.51 -22.53 4.29
C HIS A 901 38.81 -22.13 5.61
N MET A 902 39.45 -22.34 6.77
CA MET A 902 38.88 -21.94 8.07
C MET A 902 38.76 -20.43 8.28
N ARG A 903 39.39 -19.60 7.44
CA ARG A 903 39.34 -18.14 7.53
C ARG A 903 38.32 -17.51 6.59
N LEU A 904 37.64 -18.32 5.77
CA LEU A 904 36.59 -17.83 4.90
C LEU A 904 35.44 -17.27 5.75
N PRO A 905 34.83 -16.13 5.37
CA PRO A 905 33.81 -15.46 6.19
C PRO A 905 32.70 -16.39 6.70
N TYR A 906 32.11 -17.21 5.83
CA TYR A 906 31.07 -18.19 6.20
C TYR A 906 31.50 -19.26 7.23
N MET A 907 32.81 -19.59 7.32
CA MET A 907 33.35 -20.52 8.32
C MET A 907 33.57 -19.84 9.68
N THR A 908 33.74 -18.52 9.67
CA THR A 908 33.91 -17.70 10.87
C THR A 908 32.59 -17.17 11.44
N TRP A 909 31.48 -17.28 10.70
CA TRP A 909 30.16 -16.89 11.16
C TRP A 909 29.80 -17.57 12.49
N ARG A 910 29.14 -16.83 13.37
CA ARG A 910 28.69 -17.29 14.69
C ARG A 910 27.25 -16.83 14.93
N ASN A 911 26.48 -17.69 15.56
CA ASN A 911 25.13 -17.39 15.97
C ASN A 911 25.17 -16.70 17.34
N THR A 912 24.74 -15.43 17.40
CA THR A 912 24.73 -14.57 18.59
C THR A 912 23.62 -14.90 19.58
N TYR A 913 22.71 -15.82 19.24
CA TYR A 913 21.65 -16.28 20.13
C TYR A 913 22.09 -17.37 21.12
N HIS A 914 23.30 -17.92 20.96
CA HIS A 914 23.87 -18.95 21.84
C HIS A 914 24.89 -18.39 22.82
#